data_AF-A0A0D3G1G7-F1
#
_entry.id   AF-A0A0D3G1G7-F1
#
_cell.length_a   1.000
_cell.length_b   1.000
_cell.length_c   1.000
_cell.angle_alpha   90.00
_cell.angle_beta   90.00
_cell.angle_gamma   90.00
#
_symmetry.space_group_name_H-M   'P 1'
#
loop_
_entity.id
_entity.type
_entity.pdbx_description
1 polymer ?
#
loop_
_entity_poly.entity_id
_entity_poly.type
_entity_poly.pdbx_seq_one_letter_code
_entity_poly.pdbx_strand_id
1 'polypeptide(L)'
;MAAAAAEQQQQGFRPLDEASLVAYIKATPALAARLGGRLDALTIKEVGDGNLNFVYIVLSDAGSLVIKQALPYIRLVGDSWPMSRERAYFEASALQKHRALCPDHVPEVYHFDRAMSLIGMRYIEPPHIILRKGLVAGVEYPLLAEHMADYMAKTLFFTSLLYNSTTDHKKGVAQYCDNVEMSRLTEQVVFSDPYRVAKYNRCTSPFLDNDAAAVREDAELKLEIAELKSMFIERAQAFLHGDLHTSSIMVTPDSTQVIDPEFAFYGPMGYDIGAFLGNLILAYFSQDGHADQANDRKAYKKWILKTIEDSWNLFHKKFVELWNKHKDGNGEAYLPPIYNSSELLSLVQKKYMTSLFHDSLGFGSAKMIRRIVGIAHVEDFESIEDASKRASCERRALNCAKAILKGRRQFESIEQQLLQNPHTSAQRSLPHTRTRFPTPLAGRGHFAAGARIGQLDATATHAPAMAAAAEHQQGFRPLDEASLVAYIKATPALAARLGGSLDALTIKEVGDGNLNFVYIVLSDAGSVVIKQALPYIRCVGDSWPMTRERAYFEASALQKHRGLCPDHVPEVYHFDRAMSLIGMRYIEPPHIILRKGLIAGVEYPLLAEHMADYMAKTLFFTSLLYNSTTDHKKGVAQYCDNVEMCRLTEQVVFSDPYMLAKYNRCTSPFLDNDAAAVREDAELKLEIAELKSMFIERAQALLHGDLHTGSIMVTPDSTQVIDPEFAFYGPMGYDIGAFLGNLILAYFSQDGHADQANDRKAYKKWILKTIEDSWNLFHKKFVELWNKHKDGNGEAYLPPIYNSSELLRLAQKKYMTSLFHDSLGFGSAKMIRRIVGIAHVEDFESIEDASKRASCERRALNCAKAILKGRRQFESIGQVTVHVQSFDRD
;
A
#
# COMPACT_ATOMS: atom_id res chain seq x y z
N MET A 1 -11.16 30.07 28.66
CA MET A 1 -10.98 28.79 27.93
C MET A 1 -10.01 27.82 28.62
N ALA A 2 -8.92 28.28 29.26
CA ALA A 2 -8.03 27.38 30.02
C ALA A 2 -8.64 26.81 31.32
N ALA A 3 -9.59 27.49 31.95
CA ALA A 3 -10.29 26.98 33.14
C ALA A 3 -11.39 25.93 32.82
N ALA A 4 -12.02 26.00 31.65
CA ALA A 4 -12.99 24.99 31.19
C ALA A 4 -12.30 23.69 30.73
N ALA A 5 -11.06 23.79 30.26
CA ALA A 5 -10.21 22.62 30.00
C ALA A 5 -9.71 21.95 31.30
N ALA A 6 -9.57 22.73 32.38
CA ALA A 6 -9.20 22.20 33.70
C ALA A 6 -10.38 21.54 34.44
N GLU A 7 -11.63 22.00 34.24
CA GLU A 7 -12.82 21.32 34.78
C GLU A 7 -13.19 20.02 34.03
N GLN A 8 -12.84 19.89 32.74
CA GLN A 8 -12.97 18.61 32.02
C GLN A 8 -11.90 17.58 32.39
N GLN A 9 -10.81 17.98 33.04
CA GLN A 9 -9.77 17.08 33.56
C GLN A 9 -10.17 16.34 34.85
N GLN A 10 -11.36 16.61 35.41
CA GLN A 10 -11.85 16.01 36.66
C GLN A 10 -12.65 14.71 36.51
N GLN A 11 -12.90 14.20 35.30
CA GLN A 11 -13.43 12.84 35.11
C GLN A 11 -12.43 11.96 34.37
N GLY A 12 -11.53 11.34 35.13
CA GLY A 12 -10.64 10.29 34.60
C GLY A 12 -11.41 9.07 34.12
N PHE A 13 -10.79 8.29 33.23
CA PHE A 13 -11.31 6.98 32.83
C PHE A 13 -11.60 6.10 34.05
N ARG A 14 -12.75 5.42 34.03
CA ARG A 14 -13.09 4.39 35.00
C ARG A 14 -13.81 3.22 34.30
N PRO A 15 -13.48 1.97 34.63
CA PRO A 15 -14.30 0.82 34.23
C PRO A 15 -15.72 1.00 34.78
N LEU A 16 -16.73 0.77 33.95
CA LEU A 16 -18.12 0.75 34.37
C LEU A 16 -18.56 -0.68 34.63
N ASP A 17 -19.38 -0.84 35.66
CA ASP A 17 -20.21 -2.01 35.96
C ASP A 17 -21.70 -1.67 35.78
N GLU A 18 -22.60 -2.62 36.02
CA GLU A 18 -24.04 -2.41 35.84
C GLU A 18 -24.59 -1.23 36.68
N ALA A 19 -24.10 -1.06 37.91
CA ALA A 19 -24.56 0.00 38.82
C ALA A 19 -24.06 1.39 38.42
N SER A 20 -22.76 1.52 38.15
CA SER A 20 -22.13 2.77 37.74
C SER A 20 -22.53 3.20 36.33
N LEU A 21 -22.93 2.25 35.47
CA LEU A 21 -23.45 2.55 34.14
C LEU A 21 -24.80 3.28 34.20
N VAL A 22 -25.67 2.98 35.17
CA VAL A 22 -26.92 3.75 35.38
C VAL A 22 -26.61 5.23 35.61
N ALA A 23 -25.64 5.54 36.47
CA ALA A 23 -25.24 6.91 36.76
C ALA A 23 -24.65 7.61 35.52
N TYR A 24 -23.83 6.90 34.74
CA TYR A 24 -23.26 7.42 33.50
C TYR A 24 -24.34 7.75 32.46
N ILE A 25 -25.32 6.85 32.28
CA ILE A 25 -26.45 7.05 31.36
C ILE A 25 -27.30 8.24 31.79
N LYS A 26 -27.61 8.36 33.09
CA LYS A 26 -28.35 9.52 33.64
C LYS A 26 -27.65 10.86 33.37
N ALA A 27 -26.32 10.86 33.36
CA ALA A 27 -25.51 12.03 33.08
C ALA A 27 -25.28 12.30 31.57
N THR A 28 -25.72 11.41 30.68
CA THR A 28 -25.44 11.48 29.24
C THR A 28 -26.74 11.64 28.43
N PRO A 29 -27.13 12.88 28.06
CA PRO A 29 -28.41 13.15 27.40
C PRO A 29 -28.67 12.32 26.13
N ALA A 30 -27.64 12.08 25.32
CA ALA A 30 -27.75 11.30 24.08
C ALA A 30 -28.19 9.85 24.33
N LEU A 31 -27.74 9.24 25.43
CA LEU A 31 -28.13 7.88 25.83
C LEU A 31 -29.48 7.88 26.54
N ALA A 32 -29.67 8.81 27.49
CA ALA A 32 -30.92 8.97 28.24
C ALA A 32 -32.15 9.15 27.32
N ALA A 33 -31.99 9.94 26.25
CA ALA A 33 -33.05 10.19 25.29
C ALA A 33 -33.50 8.91 24.55
N ARG A 34 -32.57 7.98 24.25
CA ARG A 34 -32.88 6.70 23.59
C ARG A 34 -33.63 5.73 24.50
N LEU A 35 -33.62 5.96 25.81
CA LEU A 35 -34.34 5.20 26.83
C LEU A 35 -35.61 5.93 27.30
N GLY A 36 -36.07 6.94 26.56
CA GLY A 36 -37.31 7.67 26.86
C GLY A 36 -37.28 8.56 28.10
N GLY A 37 -36.11 8.87 28.66
CA GLY A 37 -35.92 9.83 29.75
C GLY A 37 -36.38 9.39 31.14
N ARG A 38 -37.11 8.26 31.28
CA ARG A 38 -37.45 7.67 32.59
C ARG A 38 -36.42 6.62 32.97
N LEU A 39 -35.45 7.02 33.79
CA LEU A 39 -34.25 6.22 34.11
C LEU A 39 -34.31 5.57 35.51
N ASP A 40 -35.51 5.45 36.08
CA ASP A 40 -35.72 4.95 37.45
C ASP A 40 -35.77 3.42 37.53
N ALA A 41 -35.97 2.74 36.39
CA ALA A 41 -36.03 1.28 36.26
C ALA A 41 -35.28 0.78 35.01
N LEU A 42 -33.96 0.95 34.96
CA LEU A 42 -33.13 0.37 33.90
C LEU A 42 -32.80 -1.09 34.21
N THR A 43 -32.98 -1.97 33.24
CA THR A 43 -32.40 -3.32 33.28
C THR A 43 -31.10 -3.31 32.49
N ILE A 44 -29.99 -3.56 33.18
CA ILE A 44 -28.65 -3.62 32.58
C ILE A 44 -28.10 -5.02 32.77
N LYS A 45 -27.52 -5.58 31.71
CA LYS A 45 -26.85 -6.89 31.78
C LYS A 45 -25.58 -6.87 30.96
N GLU A 46 -24.45 -7.26 31.56
CA GLU A 46 -23.22 -7.56 30.80
C GLU A 46 -23.41 -8.87 30.02
N VAL A 47 -23.12 -8.82 28.71
CA VAL A 47 -23.35 -9.93 27.77
C VAL A 47 -22.17 -10.19 26.84
N GLY A 48 -21.05 -9.50 27.02
CA GLY A 48 -19.89 -9.67 26.14
C GLY A 48 -19.30 -11.07 26.27
N ASP A 49 -19.42 -11.86 25.21
CA ASP A 49 -18.74 -13.15 25.02
C ASP A 49 -17.50 -13.02 24.11
N GLY A 50 -17.20 -11.80 23.65
CA GLY A 50 -16.04 -11.46 22.83
C GLY A 50 -14.71 -11.37 23.61
N ASN A 51 -13.60 -11.33 22.88
CA ASN A 51 -12.26 -11.48 23.46
C ASN A 51 -11.67 -10.19 24.08
N LEU A 52 -12.17 -9.00 23.73
CA LEU A 52 -11.48 -7.74 24.02
C LEU A 52 -12.21 -6.81 24.99
N ASN A 53 -13.53 -6.70 24.87
CA ASN A 53 -14.29 -5.59 25.47
C ASN A 53 -15.47 -6.07 26.33
N PHE A 54 -16.03 -5.14 27.10
CA PHE A 54 -17.25 -5.35 27.89
C PHE A 54 -18.44 -4.78 27.14
N VAL A 55 -19.55 -5.51 27.11
CA VAL A 55 -20.75 -5.13 26.37
C VAL A 55 -21.96 -5.26 27.27
N TYR A 56 -22.74 -4.20 27.41
CA TYR A 56 -23.93 -4.14 28.24
C TYR A 56 -25.16 -3.91 27.37
N ILE A 57 -26.18 -4.75 27.53
CA ILE A 57 -27.53 -4.45 27.04
C ILE A 57 -28.23 -3.59 28.09
N VAL A 58 -28.84 -2.49 27.66
CA VAL A 58 -29.60 -1.59 28.51
C VAL A 58 -31.02 -1.51 28.01
N LEU A 59 -31.98 -1.86 28.87
CA LEU A 59 -33.40 -1.83 28.58
C LEU A 59 -34.13 -0.87 29.52
N SER A 60 -35.15 -0.23 28.97
CA SER A 60 -36.14 0.58 29.67
C SER A 60 -37.52 0.30 29.09
N ASP A 61 -38.59 0.77 29.74
CA ASP A 61 -39.96 0.65 29.21
C ASP A 61 -40.17 1.38 27.87
N ALA A 62 -39.28 2.33 27.53
CA ALA A 62 -39.45 3.22 26.39
C ALA A 62 -38.39 3.03 25.29
N GLY A 63 -37.42 2.12 25.46
CA GLY A 63 -36.36 1.89 24.49
C GLY A 63 -35.21 1.04 25.01
N SER A 64 -34.29 0.74 24.10
CA SER A 64 -33.15 -0.15 24.31
C SER A 64 -31.88 0.39 23.64
N LEU A 65 -30.70 0.06 24.19
CA LEU A 65 -29.41 0.35 23.56
C LEU A 65 -28.33 -0.63 24.05
N VAL A 66 -27.20 -0.63 23.36
CA VAL A 66 -25.98 -1.34 23.77
C VAL A 66 -24.92 -0.32 24.18
N ILE A 67 -24.21 -0.61 25.26
CA ILE A 67 -23.01 0.10 25.68
C ILE A 67 -21.81 -0.84 25.54
N LYS A 68 -20.78 -0.41 24.83
CA LYS A 68 -19.50 -1.13 24.74
C LYS A 68 -18.40 -0.27 25.32
N GLN A 69 -17.55 -0.86 26.17
CA GLN A 69 -16.42 -0.16 26.79
C GLN A 69 -15.11 -0.93 26.60
N ALA A 70 -14.07 -0.22 26.16
CA ALA A 70 -12.72 -0.75 26.05
C ALA A 70 -11.90 -0.47 27.32
N LEU A 71 -11.34 -1.53 27.91
CA LEU A 71 -10.40 -1.46 29.03
C LEU A 71 -8.94 -1.45 28.54
N PRO A 72 -7.94 -1.05 29.36
CA PRO A 72 -6.55 -0.92 28.90
C PRO A 72 -5.80 -2.27 28.72
N TYR A 73 -6.55 -3.36 28.49
CA TYR A 73 -6.05 -4.72 28.33
C TYR A 73 -7.01 -5.58 27.49
N ILE A 74 -6.55 -6.75 27.05
CA ILE A 74 -7.36 -7.75 26.34
C ILE A 74 -8.18 -8.56 27.36
N ARG A 75 -9.52 -8.48 27.32
CA ARG A 75 -10.42 -9.20 28.26
C ARG A 75 -10.10 -10.71 28.38
N LEU A 76 -9.79 -11.39 27.28
CA LEU A 76 -9.47 -12.81 27.24
C LEU A 76 -8.27 -13.20 28.13
N VAL A 77 -7.30 -12.29 28.29
CA VAL A 77 -6.03 -12.55 28.99
C VAL A 77 -5.91 -11.76 30.31
N GLY A 78 -6.67 -10.68 30.44
CA GLY A 78 -6.60 -9.75 31.56
C GLY A 78 -5.41 -8.79 31.48
N ASP A 79 -5.11 -8.12 32.59
CA ASP A 79 -4.12 -7.03 32.69
C ASP A 79 -2.70 -7.41 32.24
N SER A 80 -2.39 -8.70 32.18
CA SER A 80 -1.08 -9.20 31.72
C SER A 80 -0.84 -9.00 30.21
N TRP A 81 -1.86 -8.62 29.44
CA TRP A 81 -1.73 -8.21 28.04
C TRP A 81 -2.37 -6.84 27.81
N PRO A 82 -1.59 -5.75 27.99
CA PRO A 82 -2.06 -4.38 27.77
C PRO A 82 -2.53 -4.14 26.33
N MET A 83 -3.52 -3.27 26.18
CA MET A 83 -4.04 -2.84 24.88
C MET A 83 -4.66 -1.44 24.99
N SER A 84 -4.30 -0.55 24.08
CA SER A 84 -4.78 0.83 24.05
C SER A 84 -6.31 0.90 24.00
N ARG A 85 -6.87 1.78 24.83
CA ARG A 85 -8.31 2.06 24.87
C ARG A 85 -8.79 2.88 23.66
N GLU A 86 -7.86 3.49 22.93
CA GLU A 86 -8.17 4.26 21.71
C GLU A 86 -8.79 3.39 20.61
N ARG A 87 -8.72 2.06 20.70
CA ARG A 87 -9.48 1.16 19.81
C ARG A 87 -10.98 1.44 19.79
N ALA A 88 -11.56 1.96 20.89
CA ALA A 88 -12.97 2.38 20.91
C ALA A 88 -13.24 3.60 20.00
N TYR A 89 -12.27 4.51 19.85
CA TYR A 89 -12.38 5.62 18.88
C TYR A 89 -12.41 5.09 17.45
N PHE A 90 -11.49 4.17 17.13
CA PHE A 90 -11.43 3.57 15.80
C PHE A 90 -12.67 2.73 15.49
N GLU A 91 -13.20 1.99 16.46
CA GLU A 91 -14.46 1.25 16.31
C GLU A 91 -15.64 2.19 16.05
N ALA A 92 -15.81 3.24 16.86
CA ALA A 92 -16.92 4.20 16.68
C ALA A 92 -16.85 4.87 15.31
N SER A 93 -15.66 5.30 14.91
CA SER A 93 -15.40 5.92 13.60
C SER A 93 -15.65 4.94 12.45
N ALA A 94 -15.24 3.67 12.59
CA ALA A 94 -15.46 2.64 11.59
C ALA A 94 -16.93 2.26 11.46
N LEU A 95 -17.66 2.11 12.57
CA LEU A 95 -19.11 1.88 12.57
C LEU A 95 -19.84 3.01 11.84
N GLN A 96 -19.51 4.27 12.14
CA GLN A 96 -20.11 5.43 11.47
C GLN A 96 -19.82 5.43 9.96
N LYS A 97 -18.55 5.19 9.57
CA LYS A 97 -18.14 5.18 8.17
C LYS A 97 -18.74 4.01 7.39
N HIS A 98 -18.77 2.81 7.93
CA HIS A 98 -19.40 1.65 7.29
C HIS A 98 -20.92 1.79 7.23
N ARG A 99 -21.56 2.32 8.27
CA ARG A 99 -23.01 2.60 8.27
C ARG A 99 -23.40 3.62 7.22
N ALA A 100 -22.57 4.65 6.98
CA ALA A 100 -22.84 5.62 5.92
C ALA A 100 -22.89 4.97 4.52
N LEU A 101 -22.18 3.86 4.33
CA LEU A 101 -22.16 3.09 3.08
C LEU A 101 -23.24 1.98 3.05
N CYS A 102 -23.50 1.35 4.21
CA CYS A 102 -24.38 0.19 4.37
C CYS A 102 -25.28 0.35 5.61
N PRO A 103 -26.26 1.27 5.61
CA PRO A 103 -27.06 1.58 6.79
C PRO A 103 -27.93 0.41 7.27
N ASP A 104 -28.26 -0.53 6.38
CA ASP A 104 -29.07 -1.70 6.69
C ASP A 104 -28.28 -2.82 7.37
N HIS A 105 -26.94 -2.77 7.32
CA HIS A 105 -26.07 -3.85 7.78
C HIS A 105 -25.10 -3.44 8.90
N VAL A 106 -25.20 -2.24 9.46
CA VAL A 106 -24.31 -1.76 10.52
C VAL A 106 -25.13 -1.01 11.57
N PRO A 107 -25.02 -1.32 12.87
CA PRO A 107 -25.80 -0.64 13.90
C PRO A 107 -25.47 0.85 13.98
N GLU A 108 -26.48 1.65 14.33
CA GLU A 108 -26.31 3.09 14.53
C GLU A 108 -25.51 3.38 15.80
N VAL A 109 -24.50 4.24 15.70
CA VAL A 109 -23.80 4.81 16.86
C VAL A 109 -24.58 6.02 17.35
N TYR A 110 -25.04 5.96 18.60
CA TYR A 110 -25.78 7.04 19.25
C TYR A 110 -24.86 8.01 20.00
N HIS A 111 -23.77 7.50 20.56
CA HIS A 111 -22.86 8.25 21.41
C HIS A 111 -21.46 7.65 21.37
N PHE A 112 -20.44 8.51 21.44
CA PHE A 112 -19.06 8.11 21.67
C PHE A 112 -18.41 9.05 22.67
N ASP A 113 -17.84 8.47 23.72
CA ASP A 113 -17.05 9.18 24.74
C ASP A 113 -15.63 8.66 24.72
N ARG A 114 -14.71 9.50 24.20
CA ARG A 114 -13.30 9.14 24.07
C ARG A 114 -12.61 8.99 25.42
N ALA A 115 -12.94 9.83 26.41
CA ALA A 115 -12.31 9.78 27.74
C ALA A 115 -12.66 8.48 28.47
N MET A 116 -13.91 8.04 28.35
CA MET A 116 -14.42 6.78 28.90
C MET A 116 -14.16 5.56 28.00
N SER A 117 -13.70 5.78 26.77
CA SER A 117 -13.49 4.75 25.75
C SER A 117 -14.74 3.89 25.54
N LEU A 118 -15.88 4.58 25.42
CA LEU A 118 -17.22 4.01 25.50
C LEU A 118 -18.05 4.40 24.29
N ILE A 119 -18.73 3.41 23.71
CA ILE A 119 -19.64 3.56 22.58
C ILE A 119 -21.05 3.18 23.01
N GLY A 120 -22.01 4.07 22.77
CA GLY A 120 -23.43 3.73 22.84
C GLY A 120 -23.99 3.56 21.45
N MET A 121 -24.63 2.43 21.18
CA MET A 121 -25.11 2.06 19.85
C MET A 121 -26.46 1.33 19.90
N ARG A 122 -27.09 1.17 18.74
CA ARG A 122 -28.34 0.43 18.56
C ARG A 122 -28.24 -0.97 19.17
N TYR A 123 -29.20 -1.32 20.00
CA TYR A 123 -29.39 -2.71 20.38
C TYR A 123 -30.00 -3.48 19.20
N ILE A 124 -29.28 -4.51 18.76
CA ILE A 124 -29.76 -5.45 17.75
C ILE A 124 -30.63 -6.48 18.49
N GLU A 125 -31.93 -6.21 18.53
CA GLU A 125 -32.90 -6.91 19.39
C GLU A 125 -33.13 -8.39 19.01
N PRO A 126 -33.61 -9.23 19.93
CA PRO A 126 -34.04 -10.59 19.62
C PRO A 126 -35.07 -10.61 18.47
N PRO A 127 -35.05 -11.63 17.58
CA PRO A 127 -34.33 -12.90 17.72
C PRO A 127 -32.92 -12.90 17.11
N HIS A 128 -32.27 -11.76 16.91
CA HIS A 128 -30.90 -11.74 16.40
C HIS A 128 -29.95 -12.55 17.28
N ILE A 129 -29.16 -13.40 16.64
CA ILE A 129 -28.08 -14.14 17.27
C ILE A 129 -26.79 -13.94 16.48
N ILE A 130 -25.66 -14.17 17.13
CA ILE A 130 -24.36 -14.23 16.46
C ILE A 130 -24.39 -15.35 15.41
N LEU A 131 -24.01 -15.04 14.16
CA LEU A 131 -24.06 -15.98 13.02
C LEU A 131 -23.32 -17.29 13.32
N ARG A 132 -22.17 -17.22 14.00
CA ARG A 132 -21.45 -18.44 14.45
C ARG A 132 -22.33 -19.40 15.25
N LYS A 133 -23.16 -18.88 16.16
CA LYS A 133 -24.09 -19.71 16.95
C LYS A 133 -25.17 -20.33 16.07
N GLY A 134 -25.68 -19.58 15.09
CA GLY A 134 -26.59 -20.10 14.07
C GLY A 134 -25.98 -21.22 13.22
N LEU A 135 -24.72 -21.07 12.83
CA LEU A 135 -23.95 -22.08 12.08
C LEU A 135 -23.73 -23.37 12.87
N VAL A 136 -23.44 -23.26 14.17
CA VAL A 136 -23.37 -24.42 15.08
C VAL A 136 -24.75 -25.07 15.22
N ALA A 137 -25.80 -24.27 15.39
CA ALA A 137 -27.18 -24.76 15.54
C ALA A 137 -27.75 -25.39 14.26
N GLY A 138 -27.14 -25.16 13.09
CA GLY A 138 -27.63 -25.72 11.83
C GLY A 138 -28.76 -24.92 11.19
N VAL A 139 -28.80 -23.61 11.45
CA VAL A 139 -29.84 -22.71 10.95
C VAL A 139 -29.41 -22.11 9.62
N GLU A 140 -30.28 -22.21 8.61
CA GLU A 140 -30.06 -21.58 7.31
C GLU A 140 -30.53 -20.13 7.32
N TYR A 141 -29.73 -19.25 6.71
CA TYR A 141 -30.00 -17.82 6.59
C TYR A 141 -30.08 -17.44 5.10
N PRO A 142 -31.28 -17.42 4.51
CA PRO A 142 -31.45 -17.29 3.05
C PRO A 142 -30.83 -16.03 2.46
N LEU A 143 -30.82 -14.92 3.21
CA LEU A 143 -30.29 -13.63 2.73
C LEU A 143 -28.82 -13.38 3.09
N LEU A 144 -28.15 -14.32 3.77
CA LEU A 144 -26.79 -14.11 4.28
C LEU A 144 -25.79 -13.78 3.17
N ALA A 145 -25.80 -14.55 2.08
CA ALA A 145 -24.89 -14.35 0.96
C ALA A 145 -25.12 -12.99 0.28
N GLU A 146 -26.39 -12.61 0.07
CA GLU A 146 -26.73 -11.33 -0.56
C GLU A 146 -26.35 -10.13 0.31
N HIS A 147 -26.72 -10.14 1.59
CA HIS A 147 -26.41 -9.05 2.52
C HIS A 147 -24.91 -8.88 2.74
N MET A 148 -24.17 -9.98 2.93
CA MET A 148 -22.72 -9.90 3.14
C MET A 148 -21.98 -9.51 1.86
N ALA A 149 -22.41 -9.97 0.70
CA ALA A 149 -21.86 -9.53 -0.58
C ALA A 149 -22.09 -8.02 -0.79
N ASP A 150 -23.27 -7.51 -0.44
CA ASP A 150 -23.59 -6.08 -0.54
C ASP A 150 -22.77 -5.23 0.44
N TYR A 151 -22.67 -5.67 1.71
CA TYR A 151 -21.82 -5.04 2.72
C TYR A 151 -20.36 -4.96 2.25
N MET A 152 -19.75 -6.09 1.89
CA MET A 152 -18.35 -6.15 1.47
C MET A 152 -18.10 -5.36 0.19
N ALA A 153 -18.99 -5.44 -0.81
CA ALA A 153 -18.83 -4.71 -2.05
C ALA A 153 -18.82 -3.19 -1.81
N LYS A 154 -19.77 -2.67 -1.04
CA LYS A 154 -19.89 -1.24 -0.77
C LYS A 154 -18.77 -0.72 0.13
N THR A 155 -18.49 -1.37 1.27
CA THR A 155 -17.47 -0.87 2.21
C THR A 155 -16.07 -0.89 1.59
N LEU A 156 -15.72 -1.94 0.84
CA LEU A 156 -14.41 -2.05 0.21
C LEU A 156 -14.30 -1.15 -1.03
N PHE A 157 -15.31 -1.09 -1.90
CA PHE A 157 -15.26 -0.29 -3.13
C PHE A 157 -15.15 1.21 -2.82
N PHE A 158 -16.09 1.75 -2.04
CA PHE A 158 -16.19 3.20 -1.79
C PHE A 158 -15.06 3.75 -0.91
N THR A 159 -14.27 2.89 -0.27
CA THR A 159 -13.11 3.30 0.52
C THR A 159 -11.78 3.03 -0.16
N SER A 160 -11.79 2.50 -1.38
CA SER A 160 -10.61 2.24 -2.20
C SER A 160 -10.31 3.35 -3.19
N LEU A 161 -9.14 3.25 -3.84
CA LEU A 161 -8.73 4.14 -4.94
C LEU A 161 -9.54 3.98 -6.23
N LEU A 162 -10.45 2.99 -6.29
CA LEU A 162 -11.45 2.89 -7.37
C LEU A 162 -12.53 3.99 -7.25
N TYR A 163 -12.66 4.60 -6.07
CA TYR A 163 -13.64 5.65 -5.80
C TYR A 163 -13.01 6.92 -5.24
N ASN A 164 -12.07 6.79 -4.30
CA ASN A 164 -11.41 7.91 -3.64
C ASN A 164 -10.28 8.49 -4.50
N SER A 165 -10.07 9.80 -4.34
CA SER A 165 -8.82 10.43 -4.74
C SER A 165 -7.65 9.92 -3.88
N THR A 166 -6.42 9.95 -4.38
CA THR A 166 -5.22 9.60 -3.60
C THR A 166 -5.00 10.53 -2.41
N THR A 167 -5.48 11.78 -2.49
CA THR A 167 -5.50 12.73 -1.37
C THR A 167 -6.36 12.26 -0.22
N ASP A 168 -7.62 11.92 -0.48
CA ASP A 168 -8.55 11.47 0.56
C ASP A 168 -8.14 10.11 1.11
N HIS A 169 -7.60 9.26 0.23
CA HIS A 169 -7.06 7.95 0.62
C HIS A 169 -5.88 8.09 1.58
N LYS A 170 -4.86 8.89 1.25
CA LYS A 170 -3.69 9.11 2.12
C LYS A 170 -4.05 9.79 3.45
N LYS A 171 -5.03 10.70 3.46
CA LYS A 171 -5.59 11.25 4.72
C LYS A 171 -6.19 10.16 5.60
N GLY A 172 -6.96 9.25 5.01
CA GLY A 172 -7.51 8.10 5.71
C GLY A 172 -6.41 7.15 6.24
N VAL A 173 -5.38 6.87 5.43
CA VAL A 173 -4.24 6.06 5.87
C VAL A 173 -3.55 6.69 7.08
N ALA A 174 -3.20 7.97 7.03
CA ALA A 174 -2.55 8.67 8.13
C ALA A 174 -3.37 8.60 9.43
N GLN A 175 -4.69 8.80 9.35
CA GLN A 175 -5.58 8.73 10.51
C GLN A 175 -5.58 7.34 11.17
N TYR A 176 -5.61 6.27 10.39
CA TYR A 176 -5.75 4.89 10.92
C TYR A 176 -4.41 4.19 11.16
N CYS A 177 -3.27 4.80 10.80
CA CYS A 177 -1.95 4.37 11.26
C CYS A 177 -1.85 4.35 12.80
N ASP A 178 -2.62 5.19 13.48
CA ASP A 178 -2.66 5.26 14.95
C ASP A 178 -3.35 4.04 15.60
N ASN A 179 -4.11 3.23 14.85
CA ASN A 179 -4.67 1.95 15.35
C ASN A 179 -3.64 0.79 15.30
N VAL A 180 -2.36 1.11 15.56
CA VAL A 180 -1.24 0.19 15.36
C VAL A 180 -1.22 -0.96 16.34
N GLU A 181 -1.63 -0.77 17.60
CA GLU A 181 -1.62 -1.85 18.59
C GLU A 181 -2.57 -3.00 18.20
N MET A 182 -3.74 -2.66 17.63
CA MET A 182 -4.69 -3.63 17.09
C MET A 182 -4.13 -4.36 15.87
N SER A 183 -3.42 -3.64 15.01
CA SER A 183 -2.69 -4.22 13.88
C SER A 183 -1.62 -5.20 14.36
N ARG A 184 -0.82 -4.82 15.36
CA ARG A 184 0.25 -5.63 15.95
C ARG A 184 -0.27 -6.90 16.61
N LEU A 185 -1.41 -6.81 17.31
CA LEU A 185 -2.06 -8.00 17.85
C LEU A 185 -2.36 -8.99 16.72
N THR A 186 -2.91 -8.51 15.61
CA THR A 186 -3.18 -9.34 14.42
C THR A 186 -1.89 -9.88 13.79
N GLU A 187 -0.87 -9.06 13.60
CA GLU A 187 0.45 -9.45 13.09
C GLU A 187 1.05 -10.61 13.90
N GLN A 188 0.86 -10.57 15.22
CA GLN A 188 1.31 -11.64 16.11
C GLN A 188 0.43 -12.88 15.97
N VAL A 189 -0.87 -12.79 16.27
CA VAL A 189 -1.72 -13.98 16.47
C VAL A 189 -2.18 -14.63 15.17
N VAL A 190 -2.19 -13.91 14.05
CA VAL A 190 -2.58 -14.46 12.74
C VAL A 190 -1.34 -14.86 11.94
N PHE A 191 -0.34 -13.99 11.88
CA PHE A 191 0.76 -14.14 10.92
C PHE A 191 2.07 -14.66 11.52
N SER A 192 2.17 -14.80 12.85
CA SER A 192 3.43 -15.16 13.50
C SER A 192 3.31 -16.39 14.40
N ASP A 193 2.43 -16.34 15.40
CA ASP A 193 2.36 -17.34 16.47
C ASP A 193 2.09 -18.77 15.98
N PRO A 194 1.16 -19.04 15.03
CA PRO A 194 0.93 -20.39 14.52
C PRO A 194 2.18 -21.07 13.89
N TYR A 195 3.16 -20.28 13.47
CA TYR A 195 4.32 -20.72 12.69
C TYR A 195 5.60 -20.83 13.52
N ARG A 196 5.47 -20.73 14.85
CA ARG A 196 6.55 -20.91 15.84
C ARG A 196 6.03 -21.61 17.08
N VAL A 197 6.93 -21.94 18.00
CA VAL A 197 6.54 -22.25 19.38
C VAL A 197 6.22 -20.92 20.07
N ALA A 198 4.98 -20.76 20.54
CA ALA A 198 4.53 -19.56 21.24
C ALA A 198 3.76 -19.95 22.51
N LYS A 199 3.92 -19.15 23.57
CA LYS A 199 3.35 -19.38 24.91
C LYS A 199 1.83 -19.61 24.87
N TYR A 200 1.12 -18.88 24.02
CA TYR A 200 -0.34 -18.87 24.00
C TYR A 200 -0.94 -19.79 22.93
N ASN A 201 -0.11 -20.47 22.12
CA ASN A 201 -0.63 -21.46 21.18
C ASN A 201 -1.22 -22.63 21.96
N ARG A 202 -2.39 -23.08 21.52
CA ARG A 202 -3.04 -24.29 22.03
C ARG A 202 -3.75 -25.00 20.87
N CYS A 203 -3.94 -26.30 21.01
CA CYS A 203 -4.73 -27.13 20.10
C CYS A 203 -5.37 -28.28 20.90
N THR A 204 -6.21 -29.08 20.26
CA THR A 204 -6.81 -30.29 20.86
C THR A 204 -5.75 -31.37 21.07
N SER A 205 -5.05 -31.30 22.19
CA SER A 205 -3.93 -32.18 22.55
C SER A 205 -4.41 -33.48 23.22
N PRO A 206 -3.72 -34.63 23.03
CA PRO A 206 -2.52 -34.82 22.20
C PRO A 206 -2.83 -35.00 20.70
N PHE A 207 -4.11 -35.00 20.32
CA PHE A 207 -4.54 -35.41 18.99
C PHE A 207 -3.95 -34.57 17.86
N LEU A 208 -3.72 -33.26 18.05
CA LEU A 208 -3.21 -32.33 17.03
C LEU A 208 -1.75 -31.90 17.21
N ASP A 209 -1.01 -32.50 18.15
CA ASP A 209 0.37 -32.05 18.46
C ASP A 209 1.29 -32.13 17.22
N ASN A 210 1.18 -33.23 16.46
CA ASN A 210 1.92 -33.42 15.20
C ASN A 210 1.46 -32.48 14.09
N ASP A 211 0.15 -32.19 14.02
CA ASP A 211 -0.40 -31.26 13.04
C ASP A 211 0.09 -29.83 13.29
N ALA A 212 0.11 -29.40 14.55
CA ALA A 212 0.68 -28.13 14.97
C ALA A 212 2.19 -28.07 14.74
N ALA A 213 2.92 -29.18 14.90
CA ALA A 213 4.34 -29.29 14.53
C ALA A 213 4.56 -29.09 13.04
N ALA A 214 3.78 -29.77 12.21
CA ALA A 214 3.86 -29.64 10.76
C ALA A 214 3.63 -28.20 10.29
N VAL A 215 2.72 -27.43 10.91
CA VAL A 215 2.50 -26.00 10.55
C VAL A 215 3.77 -25.16 10.78
N ARG A 216 4.42 -25.31 11.93
CA ARG A 216 5.62 -24.51 12.28
C ARG A 216 6.91 -25.04 11.66
N GLU A 217 6.88 -26.18 10.98
CA GLU A 217 8.02 -26.77 10.26
C GLU A 217 7.91 -26.66 8.73
N ASP A 218 6.73 -26.35 8.19
CA ASP A 218 6.50 -26.19 6.74
C ASP A 218 7.10 -24.87 6.21
N ALA A 219 8.23 -24.99 5.50
CA ALA A 219 8.95 -23.86 4.91
C ALA A 219 8.13 -23.10 3.86
N GLU A 220 7.39 -23.81 3.01
CA GLU A 220 6.58 -23.20 1.95
C GLU A 220 5.44 -22.39 2.56
N LEU A 221 4.78 -22.94 3.59
CA LEU A 221 3.73 -22.25 4.35
C LEU A 221 4.26 -20.96 5.00
N LYS A 222 5.48 -20.99 5.55
CA LYS A 222 6.16 -19.83 6.14
C LYS A 222 6.52 -18.75 5.12
N LEU A 223 6.76 -19.09 3.86
CA LEU A 223 6.98 -18.10 2.80
C LEU A 223 5.68 -17.43 2.39
N GLU A 224 4.60 -18.20 2.24
CA GLU A 224 3.30 -17.65 1.86
C GLU A 224 2.71 -16.77 2.95
N ILE A 225 2.86 -17.13 4.23
CA ILE A 225 2.42 -16.26 5.32
C ILE A 225 3.26 -14.99 5.43
N ALA A 226 4.56 -15.03 5.09
CA ALA A 226 5.41 -13.84 5.07
C ALA A 226 4.86 -12.80 4.08
N GLU A 227 4.49 -13.24 2.87
CA GLU A 227 3.95 -12.37 1.85
C GLU A 227 2.62 -11.74 2.28
N LEU A 228 1.73 -12.54 2.86
CA LEU A 228 0.45 -12.03 3.38
C LEU A 228 0.66 -11.09 4.57
N LYS A 229 1.65 -11.35 5.44
CA LYS A 229 2.03 -10.46 6.53
C LYS A 229 2.53 -9.11 5.99
N SER A 230 3.46 -9.12 5.04
CA SER A 230 3.94 -7.91 4.39
C SER A 230 2.79 -7.15 3.72
N MET A 231 1.90 -7.85 3.00
CA MET A 231 0.73 -7.22 2.39
C MET A 231 -0.21 -6.59 3.44
N PHE A 232 -0.45 -7.27 4.57
CA PHE A 232 -1.28 -6.76 5.65
C PHE A 232 -0.71 -5.46 6.27
N ILE A 233 0.61 -5.37 6.40
CA ILE A 233 1.27 -4.20 7.02
C ILE A 233 1.47 -3.07 6.01
N GLU A 234 1.86 -3.38 4.78
CA GLU A 234 2.34 -2.40 3.80
C GLU A 234 1.23 -1.89 2.86
N ARG A 235 0.22 -2.70 2.52
CA ARG A 235 -0.73 -2.40 1.43
C ARG A 235 -2.02 -1.74 1.94
N ALA A 236 -2.12 -0.43 1.78
CA ALA A 236 -3.32 0.34 2.07
C ALA A 236 -4.33 0.33 0.90
N GLN A 237 -5.07 -0.76 0.71
CA GLN A 237 -5.95 -0.95 -0.45
C GLN A 237 -7.36 -0.36 -0.23
N ALA A 238 -7.97 -0.61 0.92
CA ALA A 238 -9.30 -0.12 1.31
C ALA A 238 -9.42 0.00 2.83
N PHE A 239 -10.46 0.68 3.30
CA PHE A 239 -10.76 0.75 4.73
C PHE A 239 -11.50 -0.52 5.17
N LEU A 240 -10.82 -1.35 5.96
CA LEU A 240 -11.29 -2.66 6.37
C LEU A 240 -12.08 -2.58 7.68
N HIS A 241 -12.91 -3.60 7.91
CA HIS A 241 -13.38 -3.96 9.24
C HIS A 241 -12.25 -4.52 10.11
N GLY A 242 -11.37 -5.35 9.55
CA GLY A 242 -10.17 -5.86 10.24
C GLY A 242 -10.38 -7.06 11.17
N ASP A 243 -11.62 -7.53 11.37
CA ASP A 243 -11.90 -8.83 12.00
C ASP A 243 -13.28 -9.39 11.62
N LEU A 244 -13.57 -9.39 10.32
CA LEU A 244 -14.88 -9.79 9.75
C LEU A 244 -15.12 -11.31 9.76
N HIS A 245 -15.11 -11.93 10.93
CA HIS A 245 -15.45 -13.35 11.09
C HIS A 245 -16.93 -13.55 11.47
N THR A 246 -17.42 -14.79 11.48
CA THR A 246 -18.84 -15.10 11.76
C THR A 246 -19.32 -14.77 13.18
N SER A 247 -18.43 -14.39 14.12
CA SER A 247 -18.85 -13.79 15.40
C SER A 247 -19.05 -12.27 15.37
N SER A 248 -18.64 -11.61 14.28
CA SER A 248 -18.78 -10.16 14.07
C SER A 248 -20.04 -9.85 13.25
N ILE A 249 -20.94 -10.82 13.15
CA ILE A 249 -22.16 -10.77 12.34
C ILE A 249 -23.29 -11.30 13.20
N MET A 250 -24.36 -10.52 13.34
CA MET A 250 -25.62 -10.91 13.96
C MET A 250 -26.69 -11.11 12.88
N VAL A 251 -27.52 -12.14 13.03
CA VAL A 251 -28.46 -12.57 11.98
C VAL A 251 -29.84 -12.96 12.52
N THR A 252 -30.84 -12.71 11.68
CA THR A 252 -32.16 -13.35 11.65
C THR A 252 -32.38 -13.90 10.24
N PRO A 253 -33.48 -14.62 9.94
CA PRO A 253 -33.75 -15.07 8.58
C PRO A 253 -33.78 -13.94 7.53
N ASP A 254 -34.11 -12.71 7.96
CA ASP A 254 -34.35 -11.54 7.12
C ASP A 254 -33.41 -10.34 7.39
N SER A 255 -32.53 -10.40 8.39
CA SER A 255 -31.59 -9.32 8.71
C SER A 255 -30.18 -9.83 8.97
N THR A 256 -29.19 -9.04 8.54
CA THR A 256 -27.76 -9.27 8.76
C THR A 256 -27.12 -7.97 9.22
N GLN A 257 -26.49 -7.98 10.38
CA GLN A 257 -25.83 -6.82 10.99
C GLN A 257 -24.36 -7.15 11.27
N VAL A 258 -23.44 -6.33 10.79
CA VAL A 258 -22.00 -6.41 11.04
C VAL A 258 -21.64 -5.49 12.20
N ILE A 259 -20.89 -6.02 13.17
CA ILE A 259 -20.53 -5.36 14.42
C ILE A 259 -19.03 -5.49 14.67
N ASP A 260 -18.49 -4.74 15.63
CA ASP A 260 -17.11 -4.91 16.12
C ASP A 260 -15.95 -4.58 15.15
N PRO A 261 -16.00 -3.46 14.38
CA PRO A 261 -14.88 -3.05 13.52
C PRO A 261 -13.75 -2.34 14.32
N GLU A 262 -13.39 -2.81 15.51
CA GLU A 262 -12.34 -2.19 16.35
C GLU A 262 -10.92 -2.37 15.79
N PHE A 263 -10.73 -3.38 14.94
CA PHE A 263 -9.50 -3.63 14.20
C PHE A 263 -9.40 -2.83 12.90
N ALA A 264 -10.34 -1.92 12.62
CA ALA A 264 -10.40 -1.21 11.35
C ALA A 264 -9.13 -0.39 11.07
N PHE A 265 -8.64 -0.52 9.84
CA PHE A 265 -7.52 0.24 9.30
C PHE A 265 -7.54 0.17 7.76
N TYR A 266 -6.68 0.96 7.11
CA TYR A 266 -6.47 0.82 5.67
C TYR A 266 -5.54 -0.36 5.37
N GLY A 267 -6.07 -1.43 4.78
CA GLY A 267 -5.37 -2.69 4.55
C GLY A 267 -5.83 -3.40 3.27
N PRO A 268 -5.39 -4.65 3.03
CA PRO A 268 -5.77 -5.43 1.85
C PRO A 268 -7.21 -5.96 1.95
N MET A 269 -8.02 -5.71 0.92
CA MET A 269 -9.44 -6.09 0.85
C MET A 269 -9.66 -7.60 1.09
N GLY A 270 -8.75 -8.43 0.58
CA GLY A 270 -8.82 -9.88 0.75
C GLY A 270 -8.79 -10.32 2.22
N TYR A 271 -8.33 -9.47 3.14
CA TYR A 271 -8.31 -9.81 4.57
C TYR A 271 -9.72 -9.94 5.15
N ASP A 272 -10.63 -9.02 4.83
CA ASP A 272 -12.03 -9.07 5.31
C ASP A 272 -12.82 -10.18 4.61
N ILE A 273 -12.70 -10.26 3.27
CA ILE A 273 -13.36 -11.31 2.48
C ILE A 273 -12.89 -12.69 2.94
N GLY A 274 -11.57 -12.85 3.10
CA GLY A 274 -10.95 -14.08 3.61
C GLY A 274 -11.37 -14.40 5.04
N ALA A 275 -11.47 -13.41 5.93
CA ALA A 275 -11.96 -13.63 7.29
C ALA A 275 -13.39 -14.19 7.29
N PHE A 276 -14.27 -13.66 6.44
CA PHE A 276 -15.65 -14.14 6.33
C PHE A 276 -15.71 -15.56 5.72
N LEU A 277 -15.18 -15.74 4.51
CA LEU A 277 -15.22 -17.02 3.78
C LEU A 277 -14.47 -18.12 4.53
N GLY A 278 -13.30 -17.81 5.10
CA GLY A 278 -12.51 -18.75 5.89
C GLY A 278 -13.27 -19.28 7.11
N ASN A 279 -14.08 -18.44 7.77
CA ASN A 279 -14.90 -18.88 8.90
C ASN A 279 -16.12 -19.71 8.47
N LEU A 280 -16.71 -19.46 7.29
CA LEU A 280 -17.71 -20.37 6.72
C LEU A 280 -17.10 -21.74 6.40
N ILE A 281 -15.85 -21.78 5.94
CA ILE A 281 -15.14 -23.04 5.70
C ILE A 281 -14.86 -23.78 7.02
N LEU A 282 -14.48 -23.08 8.11
CA LEU A 282 -14.37 -23.70 9.43
C LEU A 282 -15.72 -24.29 9.87
N ALA A 283 -16.81 -23.55 9.70
CA ALA A 283 -18.16 -24.02 10.00
C ALA A 283 -18.53 -25.26 9.18
N TYR A 284 -18.16 -25.34 7.90
CA TYR A 284 -18.37 -26.53 7.08
C TYR A 284 -17.66 -27.77 7.65
N PHE A 285 -16.41 -27.62 8.08
CA PHE A 285 -15.62 -28.75 8.60
C PHE A 285 -16.05 -29.17 10.01
N SER A 286 -16.64 -28.29 10.81
CA SER A 286 -17.14 -28.61 12.15
C SER A 286 -18.46 -29.39 12.15
N GLN A 287 -19.25 -29.32 11.07
CA GLN A 287 -20.60 -29.91 11.02
C GLN A 287 -20.65 -31.40 11.33
N ASP A 288 -19.64 -32.18 10.91
CA ASP A 288 -19.60 -33.62 11.24
C ASP A 288 -19.48 -33.85 12.76
N GLY A 289 -18.87 -32.91 13.47
CA GLY A 289 -18.78 -32.85 14.93
C GLY A 289 -20.13 -32.63 15.61
N HIS A 290 -21.01 -31.85 14.98
CA HIS A 290 -22.36 -31.51 15.45
C HIS A 290 -23.47 -32.43 14.93
N ALA A 291 -23.12 -33.41 14.09
CA ALA A 291 -24.06 -34.40 13.60
C ALA A 291 -24.47 -35.38 14.72
N ASP A 292 -25.76 -35.68 14.76
CA ASP A 292 -26.38 -36.66 15.66
C ASP A 292 -27.33 -37.60 14.87
N GLN A 293 -28.11 -38.42 15.57
CA GLN A 293 -29.04 -39.36 14.93
C GLN A 293 -30.23 -38.68 14.26
N ALA A 294 -30.63 -37.48 14.71
CA ALA A 294 -31.75 -36.74 14.18
C ALA A 294 -31.37 -35.88 12.97
N ASN A 295 -30.14 -35.37 12.93
CA ASN A 295 -29.62 -34.54 11.85
C ASN A 295 -28.14 -34.83 11.57
N ASP A 296 -27.86 -35.45 10.42
CA ASP A 296 -26.51 -35.80 9.97
C ASP A 296 -25.70 -34.61 9.41
N ARG A 297 -26.31 -33.42 9.38
CA ARG A 297 -25.78 -32.15 8.86
C ARG A 297 -25.36 -32.17 7.39
N LYS A 298 -25.62 -33.22 6.60
CA LYS A 298 -25.17 -33.27 5.19
C LYS A 298 -25.87 -32.24 4.31
N ALA A 299 -27.17 -32.05 4.48
CA ALA A 299 -27.91 -31.01 3.75
C ALA A 299 -27.40 -29.61 4.13
N TYR A 300 -27.20 -29.38 5.42
CA TYR A 300 -26.69 -28.11 5.93
C TYR A 300 -25.26 -27.81 5.44
N LYS A 301 -24.38 -28.81 5.38
CA LYS A 301 -23.05 -28.68 4.76
C LYS A 301 -23.15 -28.21 3.30
N LYS A 302 -24.09 -28.75 2.52
CA LYS A 302 -24.31 -28.28 1.13
C LYS A 302 -24.78 -26.83 1.11
N TRP A 303 -25.65 -26.41 2.02
CA TRP A 303 -26.05 -25.02 2.17
C TRP A 303 -24.87 -24.09 2.51
N ILE A 304 -23.97 -24.49 3.43
CA ILE A 304 -22.76 -23.70 3.73
C ILE A 304 -21.89 -23.54 2.48
N LEU A 305 -21.65 -24.61 1.74
CA LEU A 305 -20.86 -24.56 0.49
C LEU A 305 -21.49 -23.62 -0.54
N LYS A 306 -22.81 -23.72 -0.72
CA LYS A 306 -23.56 -22.83 -1.62
C LYS A 306 -23.47 -21.38 -1.17
N THR A 307 -23.54 -21.13 0.13
CA THR A 307 -23.42 -19.79 0.71
C THR A 307 -22.04 -19.18 0.49
N ILE A 308 -20.96 -19.98 0.60
CA ILE A 308 -19.59 -19.56 0.29
C ILE A 308 -19.48 -19.13 -1.18
N GLU A 309 -19.97 -19.98 -2.08
CA GLU A 309 -19.98 -19.74 -3.52
C GLU A 309 -20.78 -18.47 -3.88
N ASP A 310 -22.00 -18.37 -3.38
CA ASP A 310 -22.89 -17.23 -3.64
C ASP A 310 -22.34 -15.94 -3.06
N SER A 311 -21.74 -15.97 -1.88
CA SER A 311 -21.15 -14.78 -1.26
C SER A 311 -20.04 -14.20 -2.14
N TRP A 312 -19.15 -15.05 -2.67
CA TRP A 312 -18.08 -14.59 -3.56
C TRP A 312 -18.63 -14.13 -4.92
N ASN A 313 -19.51 -14.90 -5.55
CA ASN A 313 -20.04 -14.60 -6.87
C ASN A 313 -20.90 -13.32 -6.86
N LEU A 314 -21.73 -13.13 -5.83
CA LEU A 314 -22.51 -11.91 -5.64
C LEU A 314 -21.61 -10.72 -5.30
N PHE A 315 -20.59 -10.91 -4.46
CA PHE A 315 -19.61 -9.85 -4.16
C PHE A 315 -18.91 -9.40 -5.45
N HIS A 316 -18.36 -10.34 -6.23
CA HIS A 316 -17.69 -10.07 -7.49
C HIS A 316 -18.61 -9.29 -8.43
N LYS A 317 -19.84 -9.77 -8.63
CA LYS A 317 -20.84 -9.09 -9.48
C LYS A 317 -21.12 -7.67 -8.99
N LYS A 318 -21.49 -7.49 -7.71
CA LYS A 318 -21.83 -6.19 -7.14
C LYS A 318 -20.64 -5.21 -7.16
N PHE A 319 -19.43 -5.69 -6.86
CA PHE A 319 -18.22 -4.87 -6.88
C PHE A 319 -17.90 -4.36 -8.30
N VAL A 320 -18.01 -5.22 -9.31
CA VAL A 320 -17.84 -4.83 -10.72
C VAL A 320 -18.97 -3.91 -11.19
N GLU A 321 -20.21 -4.13 -10.75
CA GLU A 321 -21.32 -3.21 -11.02
C GLU A 321 -21.07 -1.81 -10.43
N LEU A 322 -20.57 -1.72 -9.20
CA LEU A 322 -20.15 -0.46 -8.59
C LEU A 322 -19.02 0.20 -9.37
N TRP A 323 -18.02 -0.57 -9.79
CA TRP A 323 -16.93 -0.07 -10.62
C TRP A 323 -17.47 0.49 -11.94
N ASN A 324 -18.29 -0.26 -12.67
CA ASN A 324 -18.88 0.21 -13.92
C ASN A 324 -19.73 1.47 -13.73
N LYS A 325 -20.49 1.56 -12.63
CA LYS A 325 -21.29 2.73 -12.28
C LYS A 325 -20.44 3.97 -11.98
N HIS A 326 -19.28 3.80 -11.38
CA HIS A 326 -18.41 4.88 -10.91
C HIS A 326 -17.11 5.03 -11.72
N LYS A 327 -17.01 4.38 -12.89
CA LYS A 327 -15.80 4.39 -13.72
C LYS A 327 -15.38 5.80 -14.12
N ASP A 328 -16.34 6.70 -14.33
CA ASP A 328 -16.11 8.12 -14.70
C ASP A 328 -16.13 9.06 -13.48
N GLY A 329 -15.98 8.51 -12.26
CA GLY A 329 -16.00 9.25 -11.00
C GLY A 329 -14.63 9.78 -10.56
N ASN A 330 -14.49 10.00 -9.24
CA ASN A 330 -13.29 10.58 -8.62
C ASN A 330 -12.14 9.58 -8.40
N GLY A 331 -12.35 8.30 -8.69
CA GLY A 331 -11.34 7.25 -8.49
C GLY A 331 -10.17 7.40 -9.46
N GLU A 332 -8.94 7.31 -8.95
CA GLU A 332 -7.72 7.62 -9.72
C GLU A 332 -6.89 6.38 -10.06
N ALA A 333 -7.27 5.20 -9.56
CA ALA A 333 -6.58 3.95 -9.87
C ALA A 333 -6.66 3.60 -11.37
N TYR A 334 -7.85 3.70 -11.96
CA TYR A 334 -8.11 3.35 -13.36
C TYR A 334 -8.83 4.49 -14.09
N LEU A 335 -8.05 5.44 -14.61
CA LEU A 335 -8.57 6.65 -15.24
C LEU A 335 -9.29 6.37 -16.58
N PRO A 336 -10.51 6.91 -16.82
CA PRO A 336 -11.24 6.70 -18.06
C PRO A 336 -10.47 7.02 -19.34
N PRO A 337 -9.64 8.08 -19.44
CA PRO A 337 -8.87 8.34 -20.65
C PRO A 337 -7.85 7.25 -21.01
N ILE A 338 -7.42 6.43 -20.04
CA ILE A 338 -6.50 5.30 -20.24
C ILE A 338 -7.29 4.02 -20.53
N TYR A 339 -8.30 3.73 -19.71
CA TYR A 339 -9.13 2.52 -19.76
C TYR A 339 -10.47 2.82 -20.44
N ASN A 340 -10.37 3.30 -21.68
CA ASN A 340 -11.45 3.96 -22.42
C ASN A 340 -12.36 3.03 -23.24
N SER A 341 -12.08 1.72 -23.30
CA SER A 341 -12.91 0.74 -23.99
C SER A 341 -13.47 -0.31 -23.04
N SER A 342 -14.64 -0.85 -23.38
CA SER A 342 -15.29 -1.93 -22.62
C SER A 342 -14.40 -3.17 -22.49
N GLU A 343 -13.65 -3.49 -23.55
CA GLU A 343 -12.78 -4.67 -23.61
C GLU A 343 -11.59 -4.51 -22.67
N LEU A 344 -10.93 -3.34 -22.71
CA LEU A 344 -9.78 -3.06 -21.85
C LEU A 344 -10.20 -2.94 -20.39
N LEU A 345 -11.33 -2.28 -20.10
CA LEU A 345 -11.87 -2.16 -18.75
C LEU A 345 -12.24 -3.55 -18.18
N SER A 346 -12.90 -4.40 -18.97
CA SER A 346 -13.23 -5.77 -18.58
C SER A 346 -11.97 -6.61 -18.30
N LEU A 347 -10.92 -6.44 -19.11
CA LEU A 347 -9.64 -7.14 -18.91
C LEU A 347 -8.96 -6.76 -17.60
N VAL A 348 -8.90 -5.45 -17.27
CA VAL A 348 -8.31 -4.99 -15.99
C VAL A 348 -9.15 -5.42 -14.80
N GLN A 349 -10.48 -5.36 -14.91
CA GLN A 349 -11.41 -5.81 -13.87
C GLN A 349 -11.22 -7.30 -13.59
N LYS A 350 -11.14 -8.13 -14.64
CA LYS A 350 -10.87 -9.56 -14.50
C LYS A 350 -9.55 -9.82 -13.76
N LYS A 351 -8.45 -9.17 -14.16
CA LYS A 351 -7.14 -9.32 -13.51
C LYS A 351 -7.18 -8.88 -12.04
N TYR A 352 -7.86 -7.77 -11.74
CA TYR A 352 -8.05 -7.25 -10.39
C TYR A 352 -8.83 -8.25 -9.52
N MET A 353 -9.97 -8.73 -10.00
CA MET A 353 -10.84 -9.64 -9.25
C MET A 353 -10.21 -11.02 -9.04
N THR A 354 -9.44 -11.53 -10.02
CA THR A 354 -8.64 -12.76 -9.84
C THR A 354 -7.59 -12.59 -8.74
N SER A 355 -6.87 -11.46 -8.74
CA SER A 355 -5.86 -11.19 -7.70
C SER A 355 -6.51 -11.05 -6.32
N LEU A 356 -7.64 -10.34 -6.24
CA LEU A 356 -8.42 -10.18 -5.01
C LEU A 356 -8.96 -11.53 -4.50
N PHE A 357 -9.34 -12.43 -5.40
CA PHE A 357 -9.75 -13.79 -5.04
C PHE A 357 -8.61 -14.55 -4.37
N HIS A 358 -7.41 -14.52 -4.98
CA HIS A 358 -6.23 -15.19 -4.44
C HIS A 358 -5.83 -14.60 -3.08
N ASP A 359 -5.86 -13.28 -2.92
CA ASP A 359 -5.61 -12.64 -1.63
C ASP A 359 -6.62 -13.10 -0.56
N SER A 360 -7.91 -13.16 -0.93
CA SER A 360 -9.00 -13.62 -0.05
C SER A 360 -8.81 -15.06 0.42
N LEU A 361 -8.44 -15.97 -0.49
CA LEU A 361 -8.13 -17.36 -0.15
C LEU A 361 -6.91 -17.47 0.77
N GLY A 362 -5.89 -16.64 0.55
CA GLY A 362 -4.68 -16.60 1.37
C GLY A 362 -4.98 -16.18 2.80
N PHE A 363 -5.60 -15.00 2.98
CA PHE A 363 -5.96 -14.50 4.31
C PHE A 363 -6.99 -15.38 5.01
N GLY A 364 -7.95 -15.93 4.26
CA GLY A 364 -8.90 -16.90 4.81
C GLY A 364 -8.21 -18.15 5.35
N SER A 365 -7.25 -18.69 4.61
CA SER A 365 -6.45 -19.84 5.05
C SER A 365 -5.59 -19.52 6.28
N ALA A 366 -4.98 -18.34 6.34
CA ALA A 366 -4.22 -17.89 7.51
C ALA A 366 -5.13 -17.77 8.75
N LYS A 367 -6.34 -17.19 8.58
CA LYS A 367 -7.35 -17.13 9.65
C LYS A 367 -7.82 -18.53 10.06
N MET A 368 -7.98 -19.48 9.14
CA MET A 368 -8.31 -20.86 9.49
C MET A 368 -7.21 -21.52 10.34
N ILE A 369 -5.95 -21.46 9.89
CA ILE A 369 -4.80 -22.04 10.60
C ILE A 369 -4.71 -21.50 12.02
N ARG A 370 -4.73 -20.18 12.19
CA ARG A 370 -4.58 -19.56 13.52
C ARG A 370 -5.73 -19.88 14.48
N ARG A 371 -6.94 -20.21 13.97
CA ARG A 371 -8.07 -20.60 14.81
C ARG A 371 -7.94 -22.02 15.35
N ILE A 372 -7.10 -22.86 14.74
CA ILE A 372 -6.94 -24.28 15.11
C ILE A 372 -5.71 -24.48 16.02
N VAL A 373 -4.62 -23.73 15.78
CA VAL A 373 -3.35 -23.92 16.53
C VAL A 373 -2.89 -22.68 17.31
N GLY A 374 -3.62 -21.57 17.23
CA GLY A 374 -3.32 -20.33 17.94
C GLY A 374 -4.02 -20.20 19.30
N ILE A 375 -4.04 -18.98 19.85
CA ILE A 375 -4.64 -18.68 21.16
C ILE A 375 -6.18 -18.66 21.15
N ALA A 376 -6.77 -18.01 20.14
CA ALA A 376 -8.19 -17.70 20.10
C ALA A 376 -8.90 -18.64 19.12
N HIS A 377 -9.47 -19.72 19.64
CA HIS A 377 -10.23 -20.73 18.91
C HIS A 377 -11.62 -20.24 18.51
N VAL A 378 -12.41 -21.09 17.85
CA VAL A 378 -13.79 -20.79 17.46
C VAL A 378 -14.78 -21.76 18.10
N GLU A 379 -15.96 -21.25 18.46
CA GLU A 379 -17.05 -22.02 19.06
C GLU A 379 -17.47 -23.21 18.20
N ASP A 380 -17.32 -23.14 16.87
CA ASP A 380 -17.61 -24.23 15.93
C ASP A 380 -16.94 -25.55 16.33
N PHE A 381 -15.69 -25.49 16.78
CA PHE A 381 -14.96 -26.68 17.25
C PHE A 381 -15.05 -26.84 18.76
N GLU A 382 -14.90 -25.75 19.52
CA GLU A 382 -14.84 -25.84 20.99
C GLU A 382 -16.14 -26.32 21.63
N SER A 383 -17.29 -26.20 20.95
CA SER A 383 -18.56 -26.77 21.38
C SER A 383 -18.71 -28.27 21.08
N ILE A 384 -17.76 -28.90 20.36
CA ILE A 384 -17.71 -30.35 20.17
C ILE A 384 -17.04 -30.97 21.40
N GLU A 385 -17.85 -31.54 22.29
CA GLU A 385 -17.39 -32.09 23.58
C GLU A 385 -16.34 -33.20 23.42
N ASP A 386 -16.56 -34.15 22.50
CA ASP A 386 -15.62 -35.24 22.21
C ASP A 386 -14.35 -34.68 21.54
N ALA A 387 -13.24 -34.69 22.28
CA ALA A 387 -11.95 -34.18 21.82
C ALA A 387 -11.39 -34.94 20.60
N SER A 388 -11.64 -36.24 20.46
CA SER A 388 -11.20 -37.02 19.29
C SER A 388 -12.01 -36.64 18.05
N LYS A 389 -13.34 -36.52 18.20
CA LYS A 389 -14.24 -36.06 17.14
C LYS A 389 -13.92 -34.63 16.71
N ARG A 390 -13.65 -33.74 17.67
CA ARG A 390 -13.21 -32.36 17.44
C ARG A 390 -11.90 -32.32 16.66
N ALA A 391 -10.87 -33.01 17.14
CA ALA A 391 -9.56 -33.05 16.49
C ALA A 391 -9.61 -33.59 15.05
N SER A 392 -10.49 -34.57 14.77
CA SER A 392 -10.72 -35.06 13.42
C SER A 392 -11.27 -33.98 12.48
N CYS A 393 -12.22 -33.18 12.96
CA CYS A 393 -12.78 -32.05 12.20
C CYS A 393 -11.73 -30.95 11.99
N GLU A 394 -11.03 -30.56 13.05
CA GLU A 394 -9.95 -29.56 13.03
C GLU A 394 -8.82 -29.96 12.08
N ARG A 395 -8.36 -31.22 12.10
CA ARG A 395 -7.31 -31.72 11.21
C ARG A 395 -7.68 -31.57 9.73
N ARG A 396 -8.92 -31.89 9.36
CA ARG A 396 -9.40 -31.74 7.97
C ARG A 396 -9.45 -30.27 7.55
N ALA A 397 -9.93 -29.40 8.43
CA ALA A 397 -9.91 -27.95 8.20
C ALA A 397 -8.49 -27.41 8.04
N LEU A 398 -7.56 -27.83 8.91
CA LEU A 398 -6.17 -27.39 8.88
C LEU A 398 -5.44 -27.85 7.61
N ASN A 399 -5.66 -29.10 7.18
CA ASN A 399 -5.07 -29.62 5.95
C ASN A 399 -5.61 -28.89 4.71
N CYS A 400 -6.91 -28.60 4.68
CA CYS A 400 -7.52 -27.78 3.64
C CYS A 400 -6.89 -26.37 3.61
N ALA A 401 -6.78 -25.70 4.76
CA ALA A 401 -6.19 -24.37 4.85
C ALA A 401 -4.72 -24.34 4.41
N LYS A 402 -3.89 -25.33 4.80
CA LYS A 402 -2.50 -25.44 4.32
C LYS A 402 -2.44 -25.62 2.81
N ALA A 403 -3.29 -26.48 2.24
CA ALA A 403 -3.32 -26.72 0.80
C ALA A 403 -3.74 -25.46 0.02
N ILE A 404 -4.78 -24.77 0.47
CA ILE A 404 -5.22 -23.51 -0.14
C ILE A 404 -4.12 -22.46 -0.02
N LEU A 405 -3.52 -22.26 1.16
CA LEU A 405 -2.51 -21.23 1.35
C LEU A 405 -1.36 -21.39 0.35
N LYS A 406 -0.86 -22.62 0.15
CA LYS A 406 0.24 -22.92 -0.78
C LYS A 406 -0.18 -22.90 -2.25
N GLY A 407 -1.38 -23.39 -2.55
CA GLY A 407 -1.90 -23.54 -3.91
C GLY A 407 -2.78 -22.40 -4.44
N ARG A 408 -3.07 -21.35 -3.66
CA ARG A 408 -4.18 -20.42 -3.95
C ARG A 408 -4.19 -19.78 -5.34
N ARG A 409 -3.00 -19.57 -5.92
CA ARG A 409 -2.83 -18.93 -7.23
C ARG A 409 -3.20 -19.85 -8.40
N GLN A 410 -3.40 -21.15 -8.15
CA GLN A 410 -3.83 -22.13 -9.15
C GLN A 410 -5.35 -22.16 -9.32
N PHE A 411 -6.11 -21.53 -8.41
CA PHE A 411 -7.57 -21.52 -8.49
C PHE A 411 -8.06 -20.41 -9.40
N GLU A 412 -8.94 -20.76 -10.34
CA GLU A 412 -9.59 -19.81 -11.25
C GLU A 412 -10.99 -19.41 -10.78
N SER A 413 -11.63 -20.25 -9.97
CA SER A 413 -12.95 -19.99 -9.37
C SER A 413 -13.08 -20.63 -7.99
N ILE A 414 -14.10 -20.22 -7.23
CA ILE A 414 -14.46 -20.81 -5.93
C ILE A 414 -14.92 -22.28 -6.06
N GLU A 415 -15.42 -22.69 -7.23
CA GLU A 415 -15.94 -24.04 -7.48
C GLU A 415 -14.83 -25.10 -7.44
N GLN A 416 -13.60 -24.73 -7.83
CA GLN A 416 -12.43 -25.62 -7.79
C GLN A 416 -11.95 -25.94 -6.37
N GLN A 417 -12.35 -25.14 -5.37
CA GLN A 417 -11.88 -25.24 -3.98
C GLN A 417 -12.56 -26.36 -3.17
N LEU A 418 -13.83 -26.66 -3.45
CA LEU A 418 -14.67 -27.43 -2.53
C LEU A 418 -14.88 -28.91 -2.93
N LEU A 419 -14.42 -29.31 -4.13
CA LEU A 419 -14.64 -30.64 -4.70
C LEU A 419 -13.36 -31.48 -4.94
N GLN A 420 -12.16 -30.94 -4.75
CA GLN A 420 -10.92 -31.72 -4.93
C GLN A 420 -10.47 -32.37 -3.61
N ASN A 421 -10.67 -33.69 -3.55
CA ASN A 421 -10.15 -34.58 -2.51
C ASN A 421 -8.60 -34.58 -2.54
N PRO A 422 -7.86 -34.58 -1.40
CA PRO A 422 -6.39 -34.56 -1.41
C PRO A 422 -5.70 -35.84 -1.92
N HIS A 423 -6.41 -36.81 -2.49
CA HIS A 423 -5.87 -38.14 -2.82
C HIS A 423 -5.52 -38.37 -4.30
N THR A 424 -5.54 -37.35 -5.15
CA THR A 424 -5.16 -37.51 -6.57
C THR A 424 -4.28 -36.36 -7.06
N SER A 425 -3.03 -36.31 -6.62
CA SER A 425 -1.98 -35.51 -7.25
C SER A 425 -0.75 -36.37 -7.56
N ALA A 426 -0.96 -37.37 -8.41
CA ALA A 426 0.12 -38.09 -9.09
C ALA A 426 -0.35 -38.39 -10.51
N GLN A 427 -0.22 -37.38 -11.39
CA GLN A 427 -0.14 -37.43 -12.86
C GLN A 427 -0.77 -36.17 -13.44
N ARG A 428 0.08 -35.21 -13.80
CA ARG A 428 -0.01 -34.46 -15.06
C ARG A 428 1.24 -33.61 -15.20
N SER A 429 2.15 -34.11 -16.01
CA SER A 429 3.34 -33.44 -16.49
C SER A 429 3.12 -32.95 -17.93
N LEU A 430 3.66 -31.74 -18.18
CA LEU A 430 4.09 -31.13 -19.45
C LEU A 430 3.03 -30.65 -20.47
N PRO A 431 3.08 -29.36 -20.89
CA PRO A 431 2.41 -28.89 -22.09
C PRO A 431 3.35 -28.97 -23.31
N HIS A 432 2.88 -29.62 -24.38
CA HIS A 432 3.49 -29.54 -25.69
C HIS A 432 2.94 -28.36 -26.50
N THR A 433 3.88 -27.68 -27.14
CA THR A 433 3.75 -26.64 -28.15
C THR A 433 3.06 -27.15 -29.43
N ARG A 434 2.22 -26.32 -30.08
CA ARG A 434 2.29 -26.07 -31.54
C ARG A 434 1.38 -24.94 -32.03
N THR A 435 1.93 -24.30 -33.05
CA THR A 435 1.63 -23.05 -33.77
C THR A 435 0.64 -23.15 -34.95
N ARG A 436 0.07 -21.97 -35.31
CA ARG A 436 -0.23 -21.38 -36.66
C ARG A 436 -1.60 -21.63 -37.37
N PHE A 437 -2.41 -20.54 -37.43
CA PHE A 437 -3.07 -19.79 -38.56
C PHE A 437 -3.56 -20.49 -39.86
N PRO A 438 -4.37 -19.84 -40.76
CA PRO A 438 -5.59 -19.00 -40.63
C PRO A 438 -6.68 -19.25 -41.73
N THR A 439 -7.72 -18.35 -41.79
CA THR A 439 -8.63 -17.94 -42.92
C THR A 439 -9.93 -18.73 -43.23
N PRO A 440 -10.92 -18.19 -44.00
CA PRO A 440 -11.68 -16.92 -43.85
C PRO A 440 -13.21 -17.05 -44.15
N LEU A 441 -13.92 -15.91 -44.32
CA LEU A 441 -15.28 -15.69 -44.90
C LEU A 441 -16.46 -15.86 -43.91
N ALA A 442 -17.60 -15.18 -44.02
CA ALA A 442 -18.09 -13.97 -44.69
C ALA A 442 -19.54 -13.80 -44.17
N GLY A 443 -20.05 -12.57 -44.03
CA GLY A 443 -21.45 -12.38 -43.65
C GLY A 443 -21.88 -10.93 -43.65
N ARG A 444 -22.40 -10.48 -44.79
CA ARG A 444 -22.96 -9.14 -45.02
C ARG A 444 -24.27 -8.92 -44.24
N GLY A 445 -24.49 -7.68 -43.84
CA GLY A 445 -25.81 -7.14 -43.51
C GLY A 445 -25.77 -5.61 -43.48
N HIS A 446 -26.17 -4.98 -44.59
CA HIS A 446 -26.46 -3.54 -44.67
C HIS A 446 -27.82 -3.24 -44.02
N PHE A 447 -27.95 -2.11 -43.32
CA PHE A 447 -29.04 -1.15 -43.54
C PHE A 447 -28.64 0.25 -43.03
N ALA A 448 -28.87 1.25 -43.89
CA ALA A 448 -28.83 2.69 -43.68
C ALA A 448 -30.10 3.15 -42.91
N ALA A 449 -30.35 4.37 -42.44
CA ALA A 449 -29.74 5.70 -42.44
C ALA A 449 -30.57 6.56 -41.45
N GLY A 450 -29.96 7.63 -40.92
CA GLY A 450 -30.63 8.92 -40.74
C GLY A 450 -31.35 9.20 -39.42
N ALA A 451 -30.78 10.14 -38.63
CA ALA A 451 -31.47 11.36 -38.21
C ALA A 451 -30.50 12.33 -37.51
N ARG A 452 -30.57 13.62 -37.88
CA ARG A 452 -29.96 14.76 -37.20
C ARG A 452 -30.89 15.28 -36.09
N ILE A 453 -30.33 16.22 -35.32
CA ILE A 453 -30.94 17.17 -34.35
C ILE A 453 -30.80 16.66 -32.90
N GLY A 454 -30.25 17.39 -31.94
CA GLY A 454 -29.86 18.79 -31.91
C GLY A 454 -28.92 19.10 -30.74
N GLN A 455 -28.29 20.27 -30.83
CA GLN A 455 -27.53 20.94 -29.78
C GLN A 455 -28.37 21.07 -28.50
N LEU A 456 -27.77 20.74 -27.37
CA LEU A 456 -28.13 21.29 -26.07
C LEU A 456 -26.84 21.67 -25.34
N ASP A 457 -26.68 22.98 -25.18
CA ASP A 457 -25.80 23.61 -24.21
C ASP A 457 -26.13 23.09 -22.80
N ALA A 458 -25.09 22.71 -22.07
CA ALA A 458 -25.12 22.65 -20.62
C ALA A 458 -23.74 23.03 -20.08
N THR A 459 -23.53 24.33 -19.99
CA THR A 459 -22.51 24.97 -19.17
C THR A 459 -22.72 24.60 -17.69
N ALA A 460 -21.77 23.87 -17.11
CA ALA A 460 -21.56 23.84 -15.65
C ALA A 460 -20.11 23.41 -15.37
N THR A 461 -19.18 24.31 -15.69
CA THR A 461 -17.79 24.24 -15.23
C THR A 461 -17.75 24.57 -13.74
N HIS A 462 -17.78 23.57 -12.86
CA HIS A 462 -17.30 23.74 -11.50
C HIS A 462 -15.77 23.81 -11.51
N ALA A 463 -15.27 25.03 -11.60
CA ALA A 463 -13.87 25.34 -11.38
C ALA A 463 -13.49 25.14 -9.91
N PRO A 464 -12.41 24.41 -9.57
CA PRO A 464 -11.73 24.58 -8.30
C PRO A 464 -10.72 25.73 -8.46
N ALA A 465 -11.22 26.95 -8.67
CA ALA A 465 -10.38 28.15 -8.80
C ALA A 465 -10.31 28.98 -7.50
N MET A 466 -10.76 28.44 -6.36
CA MET A 466 -10.74 29.16 -5.07
C MET A 466 -9.92 28.47 -3.96
N ALA A 467 -8.87 27.73 -4.34
CA ALA A 467 -7.85 27.27 -3.37
C ALA A 467 -6.49 27.96 -3.53
N ALA A 468 -6.28 28.75 -4.59
CA ALA A 468 -5.01 29.44 -4.86
C ALA A 468 -4.92 30.87 -4.30
N ALA A 469 -5.98 31.36 -3.64
CA ALA A 469 -6.06 32.75 -3.18
C ALA A 469 -6.63 32.85 -1.76
N ALA A 470 -6.03 32.15 -0.79
CA ALA A 470 -6.31 32.38 0.63
C ALA A 470 -5.21 31.80 1.57
N GLU A 471 -3.93 32.06 1.31
CA GLU A 471 -2.89 31.98 2.35
C GLU A 471 -1.92 33.16 2.26
N HIS A 472 -2.43 34.35 2.58
CA HIS A 472 -1.57 35.37 3.20
C HIS A 472 -1.32 34.96 4.67
N GLN A 473 -0.54 33.90 4.89
CA GLN A 473 0.05 33.62 6.20
C GLN A 473 1.34 34.45 6.32
N GLN A 474 1.40 35.30 7.35
CA GLN A 474 2.54 36.17 7.65
C GLN A 474 3.86 35.36 7.68
N GLY A 475 4.78 35.62 6.75
CA GLY A 475 6.16 35.12 6.86
C GLY A 475 6.83 34.70 5.55
N PHE A 476 6.12 34.02 4.64
CA PHE A 476 6.74 33.57 3.39
C PHE A 476 7.00 34.72 2.43
N ARG A 477 8.20 34.74 1.84
CA ARG A 477 8.54 35.59 0.69
C ARG A 477 9.53 34.85 -0.23
N PRO A 478 9.34 34.91 -1.56
CA PRO A 478 10.38 34.50 -2.50
C PRO A 478 11.66 35.26 -2.21
N LEU A 479 12.79 34.57 -2.16
CA LEU A 479 14.10 35.19 -2.05
C LEU A 479 14.70 35.38 -3.44
N ASP A 480 15.46 36.44 -3.59
CA ASP A 480 16.40 36.69 -4.68
C ASP A 480 17.81 36.85 -4.09
N GLU A 481 18.82 37.09 -4.93
CA GLU A 481 20.20 37.19 -4.47
C GLU A 481 20.38 38.31 -3.43
N ALA A 482 19.73 39.47 -3.62
CA ALA A 482 19.84 40.61 -2.71
C ALA A 482 19.16 40.34 -1.36
N SER A 483 17.93 39.83 -1.38
CA SER A 483 17.13 39.61 -0.18
C SER A 483 17.53 38.34 0.58
N LEU A 484 18.28 37.42 -0.05
CA LEU A 484 18.90 36.28 0.59
C LEU A 484 20.05 36.71 1.54
N VAL A 485 20.81 37.76 1.20
CA VAL A 485 21.84 38.32 2.11
C VAL A 485 21.22 38.71 3.44
N ALA A 486 20.10 39.44 3.42
CA ALA A 486 19.40 39.87 4.62
C ALA A 486 18.88 38.67 5.44
N TYR A 487 18.36 37.64 4.76
CA TYR A 487 17.90 36.42 5.42
C TYR A 487 19.05 35.66 6.11
N ILE A 488 20.20 35.52 5.44
CA ILE A 488 21.40 34.87 6.00
C ILE A 488 21.92 35.66 7.21
N LYS A 489 22.00 37.00 7.12
CA LYS A 489 22.38 37.87 8.25
C LYS A 489 21.49 37.66 9.48
N ALA A 490 20.19 37.41 9.27
CA ALA A 490 19.23 37.16 10.32
C ALA A 490 19.20 35.70 10.83
N THR A 491 19.96 34.77 10.21
CA THR A 491 19.93 33.34 10.51
C THR A 491 21.28 32.85 11.03
N PRO A 492 21.50 32.80 12.36
CA PRO A 492 22.80 32.46 12.95
C PRO A 492 23.41 31.15 12.47
N ALA A 493 22.59 30.12 12.24
CA ALA A 493 23.04 28.81 11.76
C ALA A 493 23.71 28.88 10.37
N LEU A 494 23.25 29.78 9.50
CA LEU A 494 23.81 29.99 8.17
C LEU A 494 24.99 30.97 8.22
N ALA A 495 24.84 32.08 8.94
CA ALA A 495 25.89 33.08 9.12
C ALA A 495 27.19 32.47 9.69
N ALA A 496 27.06 31.55 10.65
CA ALA A 496 28.21 30.87 11.26
C ALA A 496 28.98 30.00 10.24
N ARG A 497 28.30 29.38 9.26
CA ARG A 497 28.95 28.57 8.21
C ARG A 497 29.71 29.41 7.18
N LEU A 498 29.42 30.71 7.12
CA LEU A 498 30.06 31.69 6.25
C LEU A 498 31.08 32.58 7.02
N GLY A 499 31.49 32.16 8.22
CA GLY A 499 32.50 32.86 9.03
C GLY A 499 32.06 34.18 9.66
N GLY A 500 30.75 34.51 9.66
CA GLY A 500 30.18 35.67 10.36
C GLY A 500 30.41 37.04 9.71
N SER A 501 31.42 37.21 8.85
CA SER A 501 31.61 38.41 8.03
C SER A 501 30.78 38.31 6.75
N LEU A 502 29.67 39.06 6.68
CA LEU A 502 28.65 38.93 5.63
C LEU A 502 28.59 40.14 4.70
N ASP A 503 29.69 40.91 4.61
CA ASP A 503 29.77 42.17 3.84
C ASP A 503 30.21 41.95 2.39
N ALA A 504 30.73 40.76 2.06
CA ALA A 504 31.21 40.39 0.73
C ALA A 504 30.75 38.96 0.32
N LEU A 505 29.44 38.70 0.36
CA LEU A 505 28.89 37.42 -0.12
C LEU A 505 28.80 37.42 -1.64
N THR A 506 29.24 36.32 -2.26
CA THR A 506 28.90 36.02 -3.66
C THR A 506 27.74 35.05 -3.67
N ILE A 507 26.62 35.45 -4.26
CA ILE A 507 25.42 34.63 -4.37
C ILE A 507 25.11 34.45 -5.85
N LYS A 508 24.81 33.21 -6.24
CA LYS A 508 24.39 32.89 -7.60
C LYS A 508 23.27 31.87 -7.60
N GLU A 509 22.16 32.18 -8.26
CA GLU A 509 21.13 31.19 -8.57
C GLU A 509 21.63 30.22 -9.66
N VAL A 510 21.52 28.92 -9.40
CA VAL A 510 22.07 27.84 -10.24
C VAL A 510 21.10 26.68 -10.47
N GLY A 511 19.86 26.77 -10.01
CA GLY A 511 18.90 25.69 -10.17
C GLY A 511 18.58 25.45 -11.65
N ASP A 512 19.02 24.31 -12.17
CA ASP A 512 18.66 23.78 -13.48
C ASP A 512 17.58 22.68 -13.39
N GLY A 513 17.11 22.39 -12.17
CA GLY A 513 16.03 21.47 -11.87
C GLY A 513 14.62 21.99 -12.17
N ASN A 514 13.64 21.10 -12.13
CA ASN A 514 12.27 21.39 -12.59
C ASN A 514 11.41 22.17 -11.58
N LEU A 515 11.70 22.11 -10.28
CA LEU A 515 10.75 22.54 -9.23
C LEU A 515 11.17 23.78 -8.43
N ASN A 516 12.45 23.88 -8.05
CA ASN A 516 12.88 24.79 -6.98
C ASN A 516 14.00 25.75 -7.42
N PHE A 517 14.26 26.76 -6.58
CA PHE A 517 15.36 27.71 -6.76
C PHE A 517 16.51 27.32 -5.84
N VAL A 518 17.73 27.36 -6.38
CA VAL A 518 18.93 26.92 -5.67
C VAL A 518 19.99 28.00 -5.80
N TYR A 519 20.51 28.49 -4.68
CA TYR A 519 21.54 29.51 -4.62
C TYR A 519 22.81 28.92 -4.04
N ILE A 520 23.93 29.09 -4.73
CA ILE A 520 25.26 28.91 -4.13
C ILE A 520 25.63 30.23 -3.46
N VAL A 521 26.01 30.15 -2.19
CA VAL A 521 26.47 31.29 -1.39
C VAL A 521 27.91 31.05 -0.96
N LEU A 522 28.80 31.95 -1.36
CA LEU A 522 30.22 31.91 -1.06
C LEU A 522 30.62 33.11 -0.20
N SER A 523 31.55 32.87 0.70
CA SER A 523 32.29 33.85 1.48
C SER A 523 33.76 33.43 1.52
N ASP A 524 34.65 34.31 1.99
CA ASP A 524 36.07 33.98 2.17
C ASP A 524 36.31 32.85 3.20
N ALA A 525 35.34 32.61 4.09
CA ALA A 525 35.47 31.67 5.19
C ALA A 525 34.69 30.35 5.00
N GLY A 526 33.85 30.25 3.97
CA GLY A 526 33.03 29.06 3.75
C GLY A 526 31.93 29.23 2.70
N SER A 527 31.19 28.15 2.48
CA SER A 527 30.17 28.02 1.44
C SER A 527 28.91 27.32 1.95
N VAL A 528 27.74 27.72 1.44
CA VAL A 528 26.46 27.03 1.68
C VAL A 528 25.61 27.01 0.42
N VAL A 529 24.74 26.01 0.30
CA VAL A 529 23.65 26.00 -0.69
C VAL A 529 22.36 26.35 0.02
N ILE A 530 21.58 27.24 -0.58
CA ILE A 530 20.24 27.59 -0.14
C ILE A 530 19.25 27.10 -1.20
N LYS A 531 18.28 26.29 -0.80
CA LYS A 531 17.20 25.82 -1.66
C LYS A 531 15.86 26.31 -1.13
N GLN A 532 15.04 26.89 -2.00
CA GLN A 532 13.71 27.40 -1.62
C GLN A 532 12.62 26.84 -2.54
N ALA A 533 11.54 26.35 -1.92
CA ALA A 533 10.33 25.90 -2.62
C ALA A 533 9.30 27.02 -2.73
N LEU A 534 8.79 27.24 -3.95
CA LEU A 534 7.71 28.18 -4.26
C LEU A 534 6.38 27.46 -4.46
N PRO A 535 5.23 28.16 -4.41
CA PRO A 535 3.91 27.52 -4.46
C PRO A 535 3.51 26.99 -5.87
N TYR A 536 4.48 26.72 -6.74
CA TYR A 536 4.31 26.24 -8.12
C TYR A 536 5.53 25.44 -8.60
N ILE A 537 5.39 24.75 -9.73
CA ILE A 537 6.48 24.04 -10.42
C ILE A 537 7.28 25.03 -11.28
N ARG A 538 8.56 25.25 -10.96
CA ARG A 538 9.42 26.23 -11.65
C ARG A 538 9.41 26.14 -13.18
N CYS A 539 9.52 24.94 -13.76
CA CYS A 539 9.63 24.80 -15.22
C CYS A 539 8.32 25.06 -15.99
N VAL A 540 7.17 25.14 -15.30
CA VAL A 540 5.86 25.46 -15.88
C VAL A 540 5.37 26.85 -15.46
N GLY A 541 5.82 27.33 -14.30
CA GLY A 541 5.38 28.58 -13.68
C GLY A 541 4.05 28.44 -12.92
N ASP A 542 3.47 29.59 -12.56
CA ASP A 542 2.28 29.70 -11.69
C ASP A 542 1.04 28.94 -12.18
N SER A 543 1.00 28.55 -13.45
CA SER A 543 -0.08 27.77 -14.04
C SER A 543 -0.16 26.31 -13.54
N TRP A 544 0.87 25.83 -12.82
CA TRP A 544 0.86 24.53 -12.14
C TRP A 544 1.25 24.68 -10.66
N PRO A 545 0.25 24.89 -9.77
CA PRO A 545 0.47 25.00 -8.33
C PRO A 545 1.09 23.73 -7.73
N MET A 546 1.91 23.91 -6.70
CA MET A 546 2.53 22.82 -5.95
C MET A 546 2.85 23.28 -4.52
N THR A 547 2.47 22.48 -3.52
CA THR A 547 2.68 22.81 -2.10
C THR A 547 4.15 23.08 -1.77
N ARG A 548 4.40 24.12 -0.99
CA ARG A 548 5.74 24.45 -0.47
C ARG A 548 6.20 23.50 0.63
N GLU A 549 5.28 22.74 1.23
CA GLU A 549 5.58 21.76 2.28
C GLU A 549 6.52 20.64 1.78
N ARG A 550 6.69 20.46 0.47
CA ARG A 550 7.72 19.57 -0.11
C ARG A 550 9.13 19.83 0.44
N ALA A 551 9.46 21.08 0.81
CA ALA A 551 10.74 21.42 1.44
C ALA A 551 10.90 20.80 2.84
N TYR A 552 9.80 20.63 3.60
CA TYR A 552 9.83 19.92 4.88
C TYR A 552 10.16 18.44 4.70
N PHE A 553 9.56 17.80 3.69
CA PHE A 553 9.82 16.39 3.40
C PHE A 553 11.23 16.18 2.84
N GLU A 554 11.73 17.09 2.00
CA GLU A 554 13.11 17.08 1.53
C GLU A 554 14.09 17.20 2.70
N ALA A 555 13.93 18.20 3.58
CA ALA A 555 14.81 18.38 4.74
C ALA A 555 14.78 17.14 5.65
N SER A 556 13.59 16.60 5.92
CA SER A 556 13.41 15.39 6.74
C SER A 556 14.08 14.17 6.11
N ALA A 557 13.92 13.98 4.80
CA ALA A 557 14.52 12.87 4.08
C ALA A 557 16.05 13.00 3.95
N LEU A 558 16.57 14.21 3.68
CA LEU A 558 18.02 14.48 3.69
C LEU A 558 18.63 14.14 5.06
N GLN A 559 18.01 14.60 6.15
CA GLN A 559 18.46 14.30 7.51
C GLN A 559 18.41 12.81 7.81
N LYS A 560 17.29 12.13 7.46
CA LYS A 560 17.13 10.70 7.69
C LYS A 560 18.13 9.88 6.88
N HIS A 561 18.27 10.15 5.58
CA HIS A 561 19.17 9.41 4.70
C HIS A 561 20.64 9.68 5.04
N ARG A 562 21.02 10.92 5.39
CA ARG A 562 22.35 11.24 5.89
C ARG A 562 22.68 10.51 7.18
N GLY A 563 21.73 10.41 8.11
CA GLY A 563 21.90 9.63 9.34
C GLY A 563 22.21 8.14 9.09
N LEU A 564 21.82 7.61 7.92
CA LEU A 564 22.07 6.24 7.51
C LEU A 564 23.32 6.09 6.63
N CYS A 565 23.59 7.07 5.78
CA CYS A 565 24.66 7.06 4.78
C CYS A 565 25.30 8.47 4.67
N PRO A 566 26.10 8.89 5.66
CA PRO A 566 26.58 10.28 5.76
C PRO A 566 27.57 10.67 4.66
N ASP A 567 28.24 9.70 4.05
CA ASP A 567 29.24 9.93 3.01
C ASP A 567 28.60 10.27 1.65
N HIS A 568 27.32 9.99 1.46
CA HIS A 568 26.62 10.10 0.18
C HIS A 568 25.41 11.03 0.20
N VAL A 569 25.22 11.84 1.26
CA VAL A 569 24.11 12.79 1.37
C VAL A 569 24.62 14.09 1.99
N PRO A 570 24.36 15.28 1.39
CA PRO A 570 24.84 16.55 1.95
C PRO A 570 24.23 16.84 3.32
N GLU A 571 25.00 17.53 4.16
CA GLU A 571 24.54 17.95 5.50
C GLU A 571 23.52 19.08 5.39
N VAL A 572 22.39 18.93 6.10
CA VAL A 572 21.44 20.02 6.31
C VAL A 572 21.90 20.85 7.52
N TYR A 573 22.17 22.13 7.29
CA TYR A 573 22.57 23.08 8.33
C TYR A 573 21.39 23.81 8.95
N HIS A 574 20.35 24.08 8.16
CA HIS A 574 19.19 24.86 8.57
C HIS A 574 17.95 24.44 7.78
N PHE A 575 16.80 24.45 8.45
CA PHE A 575 15.51 24.34 7.79
C PHE A 575 14.54 25.35 8.40
N ASP A 576 13.95 26.20 7.56
CA ASP A 576 12.88 27.12 7.93
C ASP A 576 11.61 26.71 7.18
N ARG A 577 10.64 26.18 7.94
CA ARG A 577 9.37 25.72 7.38
C ARG A 577 8.52 26.87 6.85
N ALA A 578 8.51 28.02 7.53
CA ALA A 578 7.70 29.18 7.12
C ALA A 578 8.20 29.76 5.79
N MET A 579 9.52 29.81 5.61
CA MET A 579 10.18 30.22 4.37
C MET A 579 10.30 29.11 3.31
N SER A 580 9.97 27.87 3.68
CA SER A 580 10.12 26.67 2.85
C SER A 580 11.53 26.55 2.28
N LEU A 581 12.51 26.77 3.15
CA LEU A 581 13.91 26.99 2.79
C LEU A 581 14.83 26.03 3.55
N ILE A 582 15.74 25.41 2.79
CA ILE A 582 16.77 24.50 3.31
C ILE A 582 18.13 25.15 3.06
N GLY A 583 18.95 25.24 4.11
CA GLY A 583 20.36 25.54 3.98
C GLY A 583 21.19 24.28 4.21
N MET A 584 22.06 23.94 3.27
CA MET A 584 22.81 22.68 3.26
C MET A 584 24.24 22.84 2.75
N ARG A 585 25.05 21.79 2.93
CA ARG A 585 26.43 21.71 2.44
C ARG A 585 26.49 22.01 0.94
N TYR A 586 27.37 22.93 0.54
CA TYR A 586 27.73 23.06 -0.86
C TYR A 586 28.61 21.88 -1.27
N ILE A 587 28.16 21.14 -2.29
CA ILE A 587 28.93 20.08 -2.92
C ILE A 587 29.85 20.75 -3.96
N GLU A 588 31.05 21.09 -3.52
CA GLU A 588 31.98 22.00 -4.23
C GLU A 588 32.54 21.40 -5.54
N PRO A 589 33.02 22.25 -6.47
CA PRO A 589 33.75 21.79 -7.65
C PRO A 589 34.91 20.87 -7.27
N PRO A 590 35.22 19.82 -8.05
CA PRO A 590 34.74 19.58 -9.42
C PRO A 590 33.46 18.72 -9.50
N HIS A 591 32.65 18.63 -8.44
CA HIS A 591 31.40 17.88 -8.53
C HIS A 591 30.48 18.41 -9.62
N ILE A 592 29.98 17.50 -10.45
CA ILE A 592 28.95 17.78 -11.46
C ILE A 592 27.78 16.83 -11.28
N ILE A 593 26.62 17.18 -11.83
CA ILE A 593 25.50 16.24 -11.93
C ILE A 593 25.91 15.04 -12.78
N LEU A 594 25.70 13.82 -12.28
CA LEU A 594 26.09 12.55 -12.91
C LEU A 594 25.58 12.45 -14.35
N ARG A 595 24.36 12.90 -14.62
CA ARG A 595 23.82 12.96 -15.99
C ARG A 595 24.74 13.69 -16.96
N LYS A 596 25.31 14.83 -16.56
CA LYS A 596 26.25 15.60 -17.40
C LYS A 596 27.55 14.84 -17.62
N GLY A 597 28.04 14.13 -16.61
CA GLY A 597 29.19 13.23 -16.72
C GLY A 597 28.95 12.06 -17.70
N LEU A 598 27.75 11.47 -17.65
CA LEU A 598 27.33 10.39 -18.57
C LEU A 598 27.25 10.87 -20.03
N ILE A 599 26.74 12.08 -20.25
CA ILE A 599 26.75 12.72 -21.57
C ILE A 599 28.19 12.99 -22.03
N ALA A 600 29.04 13.50 -21.14
CA ALA A 600 30.44 13.79 -21.44
C ALA A 600 31.32 12.55 -21.65
N GLY A 601 30.85 11.35 -21.29
CA GLY A 601 31.62 10.11 -21.47
C GLY A 601 32.65 9.88 -20.38
N VAL A 602 32.42 10.42 -19.17
CA VAL A 602 33.33 10.30 -18.03
C VAL A 602 33.01 9.03 -17.24
N GLU A 603 34.01 8.20 -17.00
CA GLU A 603 33.87 7.02 -16.14
C GLU A 603 34.03 7.42 -14.67
N TYR A 604 33.15 6.89 -13.81
CA TYR A 604 33.16 7.12 -12.37
C TYR A 604 33.41 5.79 -11.64
N PRO A 605 34.68 5.46 -11.30
CA PRO A 605 35.05 4.11 -10.85
C PRO A 605 34.32 3.64 -9.58
N LEU A 606 33.94 4.57 -8.70
CA LEU A 606 33.27 4.26 -7.43
C LEU A 606 31.73 4.34 -7.49
N LEU A 607 31.15 4.72 -8.63
CA LEU A 607 29.71 4.99 -8.74
C LEU A 607 28.86 3.79 -8.32
N ALA A 608 29.19 2.60 -8.81
CA ALA A 608 28.45 1.38 -8.49
C ALA A 608 28.52 1.04 -6.99
N GLU A 609 29.70 1.15 -6.38
CA GLU A 609 29.92 0.88 -4.96
C GLU A 609 29.16 1.87 -4.06
N HIS A 610 29.30 3.17 -4.34
CA HIS A 610 28.66 4.23 -3.56
C HIS A 610 27.13 4.20 -3.67
N MET A 611 26.59 4.03 -4.89
CA MET A 611 25.14 3.98 -5.07
C MET A 611 24.54 2.70 -4.51
N ALA A 612 25.23 1.56 -4.63
CA ALA A 612 24.81 0.32 -3.99
C ALA A 612 24.78 0.46 -2.45
N ASP A 613 25.78 1.13 -1.86
CA ASP A 613 25.83 1.38 -0.42
C ASP A 613 24.73 2.33 0.05
N TYR A 614 24.52 3.44 -0.66
CA TYR A 614 23.43 4.39 -0.41
C TYR A 614 22.07 3.67 -0.46
N MET A 615 21.74 2.99 -1.57
CA MET A 615 20.45 2.32 -1.74
C MET A 615 20.26 1.19 -0.72
N ALA A 616 21.29 0.39 -0.44
CA ALA A 616 21.19 -0.69 0.53
C ALA A 616 20.87 -0.15 1.93
N LYS A 617 21.58 0.90 2.37
CA LYS A 617 21.40 1.49 3.71
C LYS A 617 20.06 2.20 3.84
N THR A 618 19.72 3.12 2.93
CA THR A 618 18.50 3.92 3.04
C THR A 618 17.24 3.07 2.97
N LEU A 619 17.19 2.11 2.05
CA LEU A 619 16.03 1.23 1.89
C LEU A 619 15.94 0.19 3.02
N PHE A 620 17.04 -0.44 3.42
CA PHE A 620 17.01 -1.47 4.47
C PHE A 620 16.58 -0.90 5.83
N PHE A 621 17.26 0.16 6.29
CA PHE A 621 17.06 0.72 7.64
C PHE A 621 15.75 1.52 7.79
N THR A 622 15.01 1.75 6.70
CA THR A 622 13.69 2.40 6.73
C THR A 622 12.54 1.42 6.46
N SER A 623 12.85 0.13 6.28
CA SER A 623 11.88 -0.94 6.04
C SER A 623 11.52 -1.75 7.28
N LEU A 624 10.51 -2.61 7.15
CA LEU A 624 10.10 -3.60 8.17
C LEU A 624 11.14 -4.71 8.42
N LEU A 625 12.21 -4.78 7.62
CA LEU A 625 13.36 -5.65 7.92
C LEU A 625 14.20 -5.11 9.09
N TYR A 626 14.03 -3.84 9.45
CA TYR A 626 14.76 -3.19 10.52
C TYR A 626 13.85 -2.51 11.55
N ASN A 627 12.80 -1.82 11.09
CA ASN A 627 11.88 -1.08 11.96
C ASN A 627 10.81 -1.99 12.58
N SER A 628 10.34 -1.60 13.76
CA SER A 628 9.07 -2.09 14.29
C SER A 628 7.90 -1.58 13.43
N THR A 629 6.78 -2.29 13.42
CA THR A 629 5.57 -1.83 12.71
C THR A 629 4.99 -0.55 13.29
N THR A 630 5.22 -0.28 14.58
CA THR A 630 4.88 1.00 15.23
C THR A 630 5.65 2.17 14.62
N ASP A 631 6.99 2.08 14.56
CA ASP A 631 7.82 3.14 14.00
C ASP A 631 7.57 3.31 12.50
N HIS A 632 7.35 2.21 11.81
CA HIS A 632 7.02 2.20 10.39
C HIS A 632 5.69 2.91 10.11
N LYS A 633 4.60 2.55 10.80
CA LYS A 633 3.29 3.22 10.64
C LYS A 633 3.32 4.69 11.02
N LYS A 634 4.13 5.07 12.03
CA LYS A 634 4.35 6.49 12.37
C LYS A 634 5.03 7.25 11.22
N GLY A 635 6.05 6.67 10.60
CA GLY A 635 6.69 7.23 9.41
C GLY A 635 5.73 7.34 8.22
N VAL A 636 4.92 6.30 7.98
CA VAL A 636 3.88 6.31 6.93
C VAL A 636 2.89 7.46 7.15
N ALA A 637 2.38 7.63 8.37
CA ALA A 637 1.45 8.71 8.69
C ALA A 637 2.05 10.10 8.42
N GLN A 638 3.30 10.33 8.83
CA GLN A 638 4.01 11.60 8.59
C GLN A 638 4.14 11.90 7.09
N TYR A 639 4.53 10.91 6.28
CA TYR A 639 4.80 11.12 4.85
C TYR A 639 3.56 11.03 3.95
N CYS A 640 2.39 10.67 4.48
CA CYS A 640 1.12 10.76 3.75
C CYS A 640 0.80 12.21 3.34
N ASP A 641 1.30 13.19 4.10
CA ASP A 641 1.12 14.61 3.82
C ASP A 641 1.94 15.11 2.61
N ASN A 642 2.92 14.35 2.10
CA ASN A 642 3.63 14.67 0.86
C ASN A 642 2.82 14.26 -0.40
N VAL A 643 1.49 14.25 -0.31
CA VAL A 643 0.59 13.68 -1.32
C VAL A 643 0.63 14.41 -2.66
N GLU A 644 0.81 15.73 -2.68
CA GLU A 644 0.87 16.49 -3.94
C GLU A 644 2.05 16.07 -4.82
N MET A 645 3.20 15.76 -4.19
CA MET A 645 4.39 15.25 -4.86
C MET A 645 4.17 13.82 -5.39
N CYS A 646 3.49 12.97 -4.59
CA CYS A 646 3.06 11.65 -5.05
C CYS A 646 2.12 11.77 -6.25
N ARG A 647 1.12 12.65 -6.20
CA ARG A 647 0.13 12.88 -7.27
C ARG A 647 0.76 13.36 -8.57
N LEU A 648 1.72 14.27 -8.50
CA LEU A 648 2.49 14.67 -9.67
C LEU A 648 3.14 13.44 -10.33
N THR A 649 3.74 12.57 -9.52
CA THR A 649 4.34 11.32 -10.00
C THR A 649 3.31 10.33 -10.55
N GLU A 650 2.20 10.12 -9.86
CA GLU A 650 1.05 9.31 -10.30
C GLU A 650 0.55 9.73 -11.69
N GLN A 651 0.53 11.04 -11.95
CA GLN A 651 0.19 11.59 -13.24
C GLN A 651 1.30 11.37 -14.28
N VAL A 652 2.49 11.96 -14.07
CA VAL A 652 3.49 12.08 -15.14
C VAL A 652 4.28 10.81 -15.41
N VAL A 653 4.30 9.85 -14.47
CA VAL A 653 4.98 8.56 -14.65
C VAL A 653 4.00 7.47 -15.03
N PHE A 654 2.84 7.41 -14.36
CA PHE A 654 1.95 6.25 -14.44
C PHE A 654 0.68 6.47 -15.27
N SER A 655 0.40 7.71 -15.70
CA SER A 655 -0.85 8.04 -16.38
C SER A 655 -0.61 8.70 -17.74
N ASP A 656 0.01 9.88 -17.77
CA ASP A 656 0.13 10.72 -18.97
C ASP A 656 0.72 9.98 -20.18
N PRO A 657 1.82 9.19 -20.09
CA PRO A 657 2.38 8.49 -21.24
C PRO A 657 1.43 7.51 -21.95
N TYR A 658 0.37 7.07 -21.25
CA TYR A 658 -0.52 5.99 -21.68
C TYR A 658 -1.88 6.50 -22.15
N MET A 659 -2.02 7.82 -22.31
CA MET A 659 -3.21 8.50 -22.84
C MET A 659 -2.80 9.70 -23.70
N LEU A 660 -3.78 10.34 -24.33
CA LEU A 660 -3.59 11.69 -24.86
C LEU A 660 -3.60 12.67 -23.68
N ALA A 661 -2.45 13.29 -23.41
CA ALA A 661 -2.29 14.25 -22.33
C ALA A 661 -1.74 15.57 -22.87
N LYS A 662 -2.22 16.68 -22.31
CA LYS A 662 -1.87 18.06 -22.71
C LYS A 662 -0.36 18.33 -22.72
N TYR A 663 0.36 17.75 -21.76
CA TYR A 663 1.76 18.05 -21.52
C TYR A 663 2.73 17.05 -22.16
N ASN A 664 2.22 15.96 -22.76
CA ASN A 664 3.08 15.01 -23.45
C ASN A 664 3.74 15.66 -24.66
N ARG A 665 5.02 15.32 -24.85
CA ARG A 665 5.79 15.70 -26.04
C ARG A 665 6.77 14.58 -26.37
N CYS A 666 7.17 14.51 -27.63
CA CYS A 666 8.22 13.63 -28.11
C CYS A 666 8.95 14.31 -29.27
N THR A 667 10.00 13.69 -29.79
CA THR A 667 10.72 14.17 -30.99
C THR A 667 9.85 13.98 -32.24
N SER A 668 8.95 14.94 -32.47
CA SER A 668 7.98 14.96 -33.57
C SER A 668 8.63 15.44 -34.89
N PRO A 669 8.21 14.91 -36.06
CA PRO A 669 7.19 13.86 -36.24
C PRO A 669 7.75 12.44 -36.08
N PHE A 670 9.05 12.31 -35.79
CA PHE A 670 9.76 11.03 -35.86
C PHE A 670 9.20 9.98 -34.92
N LEU A 671 8.73 10.34 -33.71
CA LEU A 671 8.22 9.42 -32.70
C LEU A 671 6.70 9.40 -32.54
N ASP A 672 5.93 10.03 -33.43
CA ASP A 672 4.47 10.14 -33.29
C ASP A 672 3.78 8.76 -33.23
N ASN A 673 4.22 7.84 -34.10
CA ASN A 673 3.74 6.46 -34.15
C ASN A 673 4.18 5.65 -32.92
N ASP A 674 5.39 5.91 -32.41
CA ASP A 674 5.90 5.24 -31.21
C ASP A 674 5.11 5.66 -29.96
N ALA A 675 4.82 6.96 -29.83
CA ALA A 675 3.95 7.50 -28.80
C ALA A 675 2.51 6.97 -28.93
N ALA A 676 2.03 6.73 -30.16
CA ALA A 676 0.74 6.08 -30.41
C ALA A 676 0.72 4.64 -29.92
N ALA A 677 1.75 3.87 -30.25
CA ALA A 677 1.88 2.50 -29.82
C ALA A 677 1.90 2.37 -28.28
N VAL A 678 2.51 3.30 -27.54
CA VAL A 678 2.51 3.28 -26.06
C VAL A 678 1.09 3.43 -25.50
N ARG A 679 0.31 4.40 -25.99
CA ARG A 679 -1.06 4.65 -25.50
C ARG A 679 -2.10 3.66 -26.03
N GLU A 680 -1.75 2.83 -27.00
CA GLU A 680 -2.64 1.79 -27.57
C GLU A 680 -2.28 0.37 -27.08
N ASP A 681 -1.12 0.16 -26.45
CA ASP A 681 -0.69 -1.16 -25.95
C ASP A 681 -1.42 -1.54 -24.65
N ALA A 682 -2.41 -2.43 -24.77
CA ALA A 682 -3.22 -2.93 -23.65
C ALA A 682 -2.40 -3.70 -22.60
N GLU A 683 -1.41 -4.48 -23.02
CA GLU A 683 -0.55 -5.24 -22.11
C GLU A 683 0.36 -4.30 -21.31
N LEU A 684 0.89 -3.27 -21.96
CA LEU A 684 1.66 -2.21 -21.30
C LEU A 684 0.82 -1.45 -20.26
N LYS A 685 -0.45 -1.14 -20.60
CA LYS A 685 -1.41 -0.50 -19.68
C LYS A 685 -1.78 -1.36 -18.48
N LEU A 686 -1.77 -2.69 -18.61
CA LEU A 686 -1.98 -3.60 -17.50
C LEU A 686 -0.78 -3.58 -16.53
N GLU A 687 0.44 -3.65 -17.06
CA GLU A 687 1.64 -3.67 -16.22
C GLU A 687 1.86 -2.33 -15.52
N ILE A 688 1.58 -1.20 -16.17
CA ILE A 688 1.69 0.10 -15.50
C ILE A 688 0.60 0.30 -14.45
N ALA A 689 -0.61 -0.26 -14.63
CA ALA A 689 -1.67 -0.21 -13.61
C ALA A 689 -1.23 -0.87 -12.30
N GLU A 690 -0.58 -2.04 -12.39
CA GLU A 690 -0.06 -2.76 -11.23
C GLU A 690 1.03 -1.97 -10.51
N LEU A 691 1.96 -1.37 -11.27
CA LEU A 691 3.00 -0.54 -10.69
C LEU A 691 2.44 0.75 -10.08
N LYS A 692 1.40 1.35 -10.68
CA LYS A 692 0.69 2.51 -10.11
C LYS A 692 0.02 2.15 -8.79
N SER A 693 -0.73 1.05 -8.74
CA SER A 693 -1.34 0.55 -7.51
C SER A 693 -0.28 0.28 -6.44
N MET A 694 0.83 -0.37 -6.79
CA MET A 694 1.94 -0.59 -5.86
C MET A 694 2.56 0.72 -5.35
N PHE A 695 2.77 1.72 -6.23
CA PHE A 695 3.31 3.02 -5.85
C PHE A 695 2.42 3.76 -4.85
N ILE A 696 1.10 3.68 -5.01
CA ILE A 696 0.16 4.39 -4.14
C ILE A 696 -0.07 3.63 -2.82
N GLU A 697 -0.20 2.30 -2.89
CA GLU A 697 -0.69 1.48 -1.79
C GLU A 697 0.41 0.89 -0.91
N ARG A 698 1.61 0.59 -1.45
CA ARG A 698 2.63 -0.23 -0.76
C ARG A 698 3.69 0.63 -0.06
N ALA A 699 3.55 0.79 1.25
CA ALA A 699 4.51 1.48 2.11
C ALA A 699 5.69 0.58 2.52
N GLN A 700 6.65 0.34 1.62
CA GLN A 700 7.75 -0.63 1.86
C GLN A 700 8.96 -0.04 2.59
N ALA A 701 9.41 1.16 2.19
CA ALA A 701 10.55 1.88 2.76
C ALA A 701 10.42 3.38 2.50
N LEU A 702 11.17 4.21 3.25
CA LEU A 702 11.27 5.63 2.93
C LEU A 702 12.13 5.79 1.67
N LEU A 703 11.49 6.20 0.58
CA LEU A 703 12.15 6.41 -0.70
C LEU A 703 12.78 7.80 -0.76
N HIS A 704 13.77 7.95 -1.63
CA HIS A 704 14.18 9.23 -2.20
C HIS A 704 13.06 9.81 -3.10
N GLY A 705 12.40 8.98 -3.90
CA GLY A 705 11.20 9.36 -4.66
C GLY A 705 11.47 10.01 -6.02
N ASP A 706 12.68 10.50 -6.29
CA ASP A 706 13.12 10.81 -7.67
C ASP A 706 14.62 10.52 -7.93
N LEU A 707 15.07 9.30 -7.63
CA LEU A 707 16.48 8.90 -7.67
C LEU A 707 17.02 8.65 -9.09
N HIS A 708 16.97 9.65 -9.96
CA HIS A 708 17.55 9.58 -11.31
C HIS A 708 18.98 10.14 -11.35
N THR A 709 19.71 9.98 -12.46
CA THR A 709 21.10 10.47 -12.63
C THR A 709 21.24 11.99 -12.57
N GLY A 710 20.13 12.74 -12.62
CA GLY A 710 20.08 14.18 -12.33
C GLY A 710 20.07 14.53 -10.84
N SER A 711 19.86 13.56 -9.95
CA SER A 711 19.75 13.73 -8.49
C SER A 711 20.99 13.23 -7.77
N ILE A 712 22.09 13.10 -8.52
CA ILE A 712 23.36 12.55 -8.05
C ILE A 712 24.46 13.47 -8.56
N MET A 713 25.31 13.96 -7.66
CA MET A 713 26.51 14.72 -7.98
C MET A 713 27.76 13.85 -7.78
N VAL A 714 28.75 13.98 -8.67
CA VAL A 714 29.90 13.07 -8.73
C VAL A 714 31.22 13.77 -9.03
N THR A 715 32.28 13.21 -8.46
CA THR A 715 33.69 13.29 -8.89
C THR A 715 34.18 11.85 -9.11
N PRO A 716 35.43 11.61 -9.57
CA PRO A 716 35.96 10.25 -9.66
C PRO A 716 35.93 9.46 -8.33
N ASP A 717 35.97 10.16 -7.19
CA ASP A 717 36.12 9.61 -5.84
C ASP A 717 34.97 9.93 -4.87
N SER A 718 33.98 10.75 -5.25
CA SER A 718 32.82 11.11 -4.42
C SER A 718 31.51 10.97 -5.19
N THR A 719 30.46 10.57 -4.48
CA THR A 719 29.09 10.46 -4.99
C THR A 719 28.13 10.98 -3.92
N GLN A 720 27.31 11.97 -4.28
CA GLN A 720 26.39 12.64 -3.38
C GLN A 720 24.98 12.61 -3.97
N VAL A 721 24.03 12.05 -3.23
CA VAL A 721 22.61 12.04 -3.58
C VAL A 721 21.94 13.28 -3.00
N ILE A 722 21.21 13.99 -3.85
CA ILE A 722 20.55 15.26 -3.54
C ILE A 722 19.07 15.17 -3.92
N ASP A 723 18.27 16.13 -3.44
CA ASP A 723 16.92 16.36 -3.94
C ASP A 723 15.83 15.29 -3.59
N PRO A 724 15.76 14.75 -2.35
CA PRO A 724 14.71 13.80 -1.95
C PRO A 724 13.36 14.49 -1.63
N GLU A 725 12.94 15.49 -2.40
CA GLU A 725 11.68 16.22 -2.15
C GLU A 725 10.42 15.40 -2.43
N PHE A 726 10.55 14.36 -3.26
CA PHE A 726 9.51 13.37 -3.54
C PHE A 726 9.47 12.24 -2.51
N ALA A 727 10.24 12.33 -1.42
CA ALA A 727 10.33 11.25 -0.44
C ALA A 727 8.97 10.93 0.18
N PHE A 728 8.66 9.64 0.24
CA PHE A 728 7.52 9.08 0.95
C PHE A 728 7.77 7.59 1.21
N TYR A 729 6.92 6.96 2.02
CA TYR A 729 6.94 5.51 2.20
C TYR A 729 6.30 4.81 0.98
N GLY A 730 7.13 4.20 0.14
CA GLY A 730 6.72 3.57 -1.13
C GLY A 730 7.52 2.30 -1.45
N PRO A 731 7.35 1.72 -2.65
CA PRO A 731 8.04 0.49 -3.05
C PRO A 731 9.51 0.74 -3.38
N MET A 732 10.41 -0.03 -2.77
CA MET A 732 11.88 0.09 -2.92
C MET A 732 12.34 0.05 -4.38
N GLY A 733 11.67 -0.77 -5.20
CA GLY A 733 11.99 -0.88 -6.62
C GLY A 733 11.84 0.43 -7.39
N TYR A 734 11.09 1.42 -6.87
CA TYR A 734 10.95 2.71 -7.52
C TYR A 734 12.26 3.50 -7.58
N ASP A 735 13.00 3.55 -6.47
CA ASP A 735 14.30 4.24 -6.41
C ASP A 735 15.37 3.48 -7.21
N ILE A 736 15.47 2.17 -7.01
CA ILE A 736 16.43 1.31 -7.72
C ILE A 736 16.17 1.39 -9.23
N GLY A 737 14.90 1.29 -9.62
CA GLY A 737 14.45 1.41 -11.00
C GLY A 737 14.72 2.79 -11.59
N ALA A 738 14.49 3.87 -10.84
CA ALA A 738 14.82 5.23 -11.29
C ALA A 738 16.30 5.38 -11.61
N PHE A 739 17.19 4.82 -10.77
CA PHE A 739 18.63 4.87 -11.00
C PHE A 739 19.04 4.01 -12.20
N LEU A 740 18.72 2.71 -12.19
CA LEU A 740 19.10 1.77 -13.25
C LEU A 740 18.48 2.14 -14.59
N GLY A 741 17.21 2.54 -14.62
CA GLY A 741 16.52 2.96 -15.83
C GLY A 741 17.17 4.19 -16.47
N ASN A 742 17.66 5.14 -15.68
CA ASN A 742 18.38 6.31 -16.23
C ASN A 742 19.79 5.95 -16.73
N LEU A 743 20.47 4.95 -16.16
CA LEU A 743 21.70 4.41 -16.75
C LEU A 743 21.43 3.73 -18.10
N ILE A 744 20.28 3.05 -18.25
CA ILE A 744 19.87 2.47 -19.54
C ILE A 744 19.52 3.58 -20.56
N LEU A 745 18.87 4.68 -20.15
CA LEU A 745 18.69 5.84 -21.03
C LEU A 745 20.03 6.42 -21.49
N ALA A 746 20.98 6.58 -20.56
CA ALA A 746 22.33 7.03 -20.87
C ALA A 746 23.06 6.09 -21.83
N TYR A 747 22.86 4.77 -21.72
CA TYR A 747 23.40 3.79 -22.68
C TYR A 747 22.90 4.05 -24.10
N PHE A 748 21.58 4.20 -24.27
CA PHE A 748 20.97 4.39 -25.58
C PHE A 748 21.26 5.77 -26.19
N SER A 749 21.53 6.79 -25.38
CA SER A 749 21.90 8.12 -25.89
C SER A 749 23.34 8.19 -26.44
N GLN A 750 24.23 7.27 -26.06
CA GLN A 750 25.65 7.35 -26.41
C GLN A 750 25.92 7.41 -27.91
N ASP A 751 25.16 6.69 -28.73
CA ASP A 751 25.33 6.72 -30.19
C ASP A 751 25.02 8.13 -30.75
N GLY A 752 24.11 8.85 -30.09
CA GLY A 752 23.79 10.26 -30.33
C GLY A 752 24.96 11.20 -30.07
N HIS A 753 25.78 10.89 -29.05
CA HIS A 753 26.95 11.66 -28.61
C HIS A 753 28.28 11.20 -29.21
N ALA A 754 28.26 10.14 -30.02
CA ALA A 754 29.44 9.68 -30.74
C ALA A 754 29.86 10.66 -31.85
N ASP A 755 31.16 10.89 -31.94
CA ASP A 755 31.82 11.74 -32.95
C ASP A 755 33.04 11.02 -33.56
N GLN A 756 33.84 11.74 -34.35
CA GLN A 756 35.05 11.18 -34.99
C GLN A 756 36.17 10.86 -33.99
N ALA A 757 36.20 11.49 -32.82
CA ALA A 757 37.22 11.31 -31.80
C ALA A 757 36.87 10.17 -30.84
N ASN A 758 35.59 9.99 -30.52
CA ASN A 758 35.11 8.96 -29.60
C ASN A 758 33.78 8.34 -30.08
N ASP A 759 33.83 7.07 -30.47
CA ASP A 759 32.67 6.30 -30.94
C ASP A 759 31.74 5.82 -29.80
N ARG A 760 32.09 6.12 -28.55
CA ARG A 760 31.39 5.76 -27.31
C ARG A 760 31.22 4.26 -27.07
N LYS A 761 31.78 3.34 -27.87
CA LYS A 761 31.57 1.89 -27.69
C LYS A 761 32.19 1.35 -26.41
N ALA A 762 33.40 1.80 -26.06
CA ALA A 762 34.03 1.45 -24.79
C ALA A 762 33.21 1.97 -23.61
N TYR A 763 32.71 3.21 -23.72
CA TYR A 763 31.89 3.83 -22.69
C TYR A 763 30.52 3.15 -22.50
N LYS A 764 29.86 2.75 -23.59
CA LYS A 764 28.64 1.90 -23.54
C LYS A 764 28.87 0.62 -22.73
N LYS A 765 30.03 -0.04 -22.90
CA LYS A 765 30.40 -1.23 -22.10
C LYS A 765 30.59 -0.89 -20.62
N TRP A 766 31.21 0.26 -20.32
CA TRP A 766 31.34 0.74 -18.94
C TRP A 766 29.97 1.00 -18.29
N ILE A 767 29.01 1.61 -19.00
CA ILE A 767 27.65 1.84 -18.48
C ILE A 767 26.98 0.50 -18.15
N LEU A 768 27.03 -0.48 -19.06
CA LEU A 768 26.46 -1.81 -18.81
C LEU A 768 27.09 -2.50 -17.61
N LYS A 769 28.43 -2.45 -17.51
CA LYS A 769 29.14 -2.97 -16.33
C LYS A 769 28.70 -2.27 -15.05
N THR A 770 28.53 -0.95 -15.08
CA THR A 770 28.06 -0.16 -13.93
C THR A 770 26.64 -0.56 -13.52
N ILE A 771 25.74 -0.84 -14.48
CA ILE A 771 24.40 -1.36 -14.21
C ILE A 771 24.47 -2.72 -13.49
N GLU A 772 25.27 -3.66 -14.02
CA GLU A 772 25.43 -4.98 -13.41
C GLU A 772 26.04 -4.91 -12.00
N ASP A 773 27.13 -4.17 -11.86
CA ASP A 773 27.84 -4.00 -10.59
C ASP A 773 26.92 -3.34 -9.55
N SER A 774 26.18 -2.29 -9.93
CA SER A 774 25.27 -1.58 -9.01
C SER A 774 24.20 -2.50 -8.43
N TRP A 775 23.53 -3.31 -9.27
CA TRP A 775 22.52 -4.25 -8.79
C TRP A 775 23.15 -5.37 -7.95
N ASN A 776 24.25 -5.98 -8.42
CA ASN A 776 24.87 -7.11 -7.74
C ASN A 776 25.45 -6.70 -6.37
N LEU A 777 26.08 -5.52 -6.29
CA LEU A 777 26.57 -4.94 -5.04
C LEU A 777 25.43 -4.55 -4.11
N PHE A 778 24.36 -3.93 -4.64
CA PHE A 778 23.16 -3.63 -3.85
C PHE A 778 22.57 -4.90 -3.25
N HIS A 779 22.36 -5.94 -4.06
CA HIS A 779 21.83 -7.23 -3.62
C HIS A 779 22.69 -7.81 -2.50
N LYS A 780 24.01 -7.85 -2.70
CA LYS A 780 24.96 -8.36 -1.71
C LYS A 780 24.89 -7.56 -0.40
N LYS A 781 25.05 -6.24 -0.46
CA LYS A 781 25.07 -5.35 0.72
C LYS A 781 23.73 -5.38 1.47
N PHE A 782 22.61 -5.40 0.76
CA PHE A 782 21.27 -5.46 1.36
C PHE A 782 21.06 -6.78 2.12
N VAL A 783 21.48 -7.92 1.54
CA VAL A 783 21.43 -9.22 2.21
C VAL A 783 22.42 -9.30 3.38
N GLU A 784 23.60 -8.68 3.28
CA GLU A 784 24.54 -8.56 4.39
C GLU A 784 23.96 -7.76 5.56
N LEU A 785 23.30 -6.62 5.29
CA LEU A 785 22.57 -5.85 6.30
C LEU A 785 21.46 -6.69 6.95
N TRP A 786 20.70 -7.44 6.16
CA TRP A 786 19.68 -8.35 6.68
C TRP A 786 20.29 -9.40 7.59
N ASN A 787 21.36 -10.09 7.15
CA ASN A 787 22.02 -11.10 7.99
C ASN A 787 22.59 -10.51 9.28
N LYS A 788 23.14 -9.29 9.23
CA LYS A 788 23.67 -8.57 10.39
C LYS A 788 22.57 -8.19 11.39
N HIS A 789 21.38 -7.82 10.90
CA HIS A 789 20.29 -7.31 11.72
C HIS A 789 19.12 -8.28 11.89
N LYS A 790 19.29 -9.56 11.51
CA LYS A 790 18.23 -10.58 11.56
C LYS A 790 17.62 -10.77 12.95
N ASP A 791 18.42 -10.57 14.01
CA ASP A 791 17.98 -10.67 15.41
C ASP A 791 17.62 -9.30 16.04
N GLY A 792 17.48 -8.26 15.20
CA GLY A 792 17.18 -6.88 15.63
C GLY A 792 15.68 -6.59 15.78
N ASN A 793 15.32 -5.32 15.61
CA ASN A 793 13.95 -4.82 15.82
C ASN A 793 12.98 -5.10 14.65
N GLY A 794 13.46 -5.61 13.52
CA GLY A 794 12.65 -5.87 12.33
C GLY A 794 11.63 -6.98 12.56
N GLU A 795 10.38 -6.73 12.21
CA GLU A 795 9.26 -7.64 12.50
C GLU A 795 8.73 -8.39 11.28
N ALA A 796 9.22 -8.10 10.08
CA ALA A 796 8.82 -8.80 8.86
C ALA A 796 9.20 -10.30 8.90
N TYR A 797 10.44 -10.62 9.29
CA TYR A 797 10.98 -11.98 9.31
C TYR A 797 11.57 -12.34 10.68
N LEU A 798 10.70 -12.73 11.61
CA LEU A 798 11.07 -12.99 13.02
C LEU A 798 12.01 -14.20 13.17
N PRO A 799 13.11 -14.10 13.94
CA PRO A 799 14.03 -15.22 14.17
C PRO A 799 13.39 -16.52 14.66
N PRO A 800 12.40 -16.51 15.58
CA PRO A 800 11.73 -17.76 15.99
C PRO A 800 10.98 -18.49 14.87
N ILE A 801 10.66 -17.82 13.76
CA ILE A 801 10.00 -18.41 12.58
C ILE A 801 11.04 -18.79 11.53
N TYR A 802 11.94 -17.86 11.19
CA TYR A 802 13.01 -18.02 10.21
C TYR A 802 14.32 -18.44 10.90
N ASN A 803 14.24 -19.54 11.65
CA ASN A 803 15.23 -19.98 12.63
C ASN A 803 16.39 -20.81 12.05
N SER A 804 16.38 -21.11 10.75
CA SER A 804 17.46 -21.82 10.07
C SER A 804 18.05 -20.97 8.95
N SER A 805 19.36 -21.14 8.71
CA SER A 805 20.06 -20.43 7.63
C SER A 805 19.49 -20.78 6.25
N GLU A 806 18.99 -21.99 6.06
CA GLU A 806 18.38 -22.43 4.80
C GLU A 806 17.06 -21.72 4.54
N LEU A 807 16.15 -21.70 5.52
CA LEU A 807 14.86 -21.04 5.40
C LEU A 807 15.01 -19.52 5.24
N LEU A 808 15.92 -18.90 5.99
CA LEU A 808 16.22 -17.48 5.85
C LEU A 808 16.76 -17.15 4.45
N ARG A 809 17.70 -17.95 3.91
CA ARG A 809 18.21 -17.77 2.54
C ARG A 809 17.12 -17.93 1.48
N LEU A 810 16.19 -18.87 1.68
CA LEU A 810 15.05 -19.06 0.79
C LEU A 810 14.12 -17.84 0.79
N ALA A 811 13.82 -17.31 1.97
CA ALA A 811 13.04 -16.08 2.14
C ALA A 811 13.73 -14.87 1.49
N GLN A 812 15.03 -14.70 1.73
CA GLN A 812 15.85 -13.64 1.11
C GLN A 812 15.86 -13.76 -0.41
N LYS A 813 16.03 -14.97 -0.96
CA LYS A 813 15.99 -15.19 -2.42
C LYS A 813 14.65 -14.77 -3.00
N LYS A 814 13.52 -15.21 -2.39
CA LYS A 814 12.17 -14.84 -2.83
C LYS A 814 11.98 -13.31 -2.80
N TYR A 815 12.36 -12.67 -1.69
CA TYR A 815 12.28 -11.23 -1.52
C TYR A 815 13.09 -10.46 -2.57
N MET A 816 14.35 -10.84 -2.79
CA MET A 816 15.24 -10.15 -3.72
C MET A 816 14.84 -10.37 -5.18
N THR A 817 14.28 -11.53 -5.54
CA THR A 817 13.71 -11.76 -6.88
C THR A 817 12.52 -10.83 -7.13
N SER A 818 11.58 -10.72 -6.20
CA SER A 818 10.47 -9.78 -6.33
C SER A 818 10.94 -8.33 -6.42
N LEU A 819 11.89 -7.93 -5.55
CA LEU A 819 12.46 -6.59 -5.58
C LEU A 819 13.18 -6.28 -6.91
N PHE A 820 13.85 -7.26 -7.50
CA PHE A 820 14.46 -7.14 -8.83
C PHE A 820 13.42 -6.83 -9.90
N HIS A 821 12.33 -7.62 -9.93
CA HIS A 821 11.25 -7.43 -10.90
C HIS A 821 10.53 -6.10 -10.70
N ASP A 822 10.30 -5.67 -9.46
CA ASP A 822 9.74 -4.34 -9.17
C ASP A 822 10.65 -3.23 -9.70
N SER A 823 11.97 -3.37 -9.48
CA SER A 823 12.98 -2.41 -9.95
C SER A 823 13.01 -2.28 -11.47
N LEU A 824 12.95 -3.40 -12.20
CA LEU A 824 12.87 -3.40 -13.67
C LEU A 824 11.57 -2.76 -14.17
N GLY A 825 10.45 -2.99 -13.48
CA GLY A 825 9.15 -2.42 -13.83
C GLY A 825 9.15 -0.90 -13.70
N PHE A 826 9.51 -0.38 -12.53
CA PHE A 826 9.57 1.06 -12.30
C PHE A 826 10.65 1.74 -13.15
N GLY A 827 11.79 1.09 -13.37
CA GLY A 827 12.82 1.58 -14.28
C GLY A 827 12.31 1.73 -15.70
N SER A 828 11.59 0.75 -16.21
CA SER A 828 10.97 0.81 -17.54
C SER A 828 9.90 1.89 -17.64
N ALA A 829 9.05 2.05 -16.61
CA ALA A 829 8.07 3.14 -16.55
C ALA A 829 8.73 4.53 -16.56
N LYS A 830 9.82 4.70 -15.79
CA LYS A 830 10.64 5.92 -15.81
C LYS A 830 11.28 6.14 -17.18
N MET A 831 11.75 5.09 -17.88
CA MET A 831 12.28 5.25 -19.24
C MET A 831 11.21 5.73 -20.22
N ILE A 832 10.04 5.07 -20.25
CA ILE A 832 8.92 5.41 -21.15
C ILE A 832 8.51 6.88 -20.96
N ARG A 833 8.25 7.30 -19.71
CA ARG A 833 7.78 8.67 -19.44
C ARG A 833 8.81 9.75 -19.77
N ARG A 834 10.11 9.43 -19.82
CA ARG A 834 11.15 10.38 -20.21
C ARG A 834 11.22 10.61 -21.72
N ILE A 835 10.64 9.72 -22.52
CA ILE A 835 10.68 9.79 -23.99
C ILE A 835 9.38 10.38 -24.56
N VAL A 836 8.23 10.07 -23.95
CA VAL A 836 6.91 10.51 -24.46
C VAL A 836 6.11 11.40 -23.50
N GLY A 837 6.63 11.67 -22.31
CA GLY A 837 6.01 12.53 -21.30
C GLY A 837 6.46 13.99 -21.36
N ILE A 838 6.10 14.77 -20.34
CA ILE A 838 6.43 16.20 -20.23
C ILE A 838 7.92 16.47 -19.99
N ALA A 839 8.52 15.75 -19.05
CA ALA A 839 9.86 16.04 -18.55
C ALA A 839 10.87 15.04 -19.12
N HIS A 840 11.55 15.46 -20.18
CA HIS A 840 12.59 14.68 -20.88
C HIS A 840 13.92 14.65 -20.09
N VAL A 841 14.93 13.97 -20.64
CA VAL A 841 16.29 13.93 -20.07
C VAL A 841 17.30 14.59 -20.99
N GLU A 842 18.28 15.28 -20.40
CA GLU A 842 19.37 15.95 -21.12
C GLU A 842 20.16 14.98 -22.01
N ASP A 843 20.22 13.68 -21.66
CA ASP A 843 20.89 12.64 -22.44
C ASP A 843 20.42 12.62 -23.90
N PHE A 844 19.12 12.82 -24.14
CA PHE A 844 18.58 12.90 -25.49
C PHE A 844 18.45 14.34 -25.97
N GLU A 845 17.97 15.25 -25.10
CA GLU A 845 17.69 16.63 -25.50
C GLU A 845 18.93 17.42 -25.93
N SER A 846 20.13 17.01 -25.50
CA SER A 846 21.40 17.59 -25.95
C SER A 846 21.88 17.08 -27.32
N ILE A 847 21.22 16.08 -27.92
CA ILE A 847 21.49 15.62 -29.28
C ILE A 847 20.75 16.56 -30.25
N GLU A 848 21.49 17.46 -30.90
CA GLU A 848 20.91 18.51 -31.76
C GLU A 848 20.15 17.94 -32.99
N ASP A 849 20.67 16.87 -33.61
CA ASP A 849 20.01 16.23 -34.75
C ASP A 849 18.77 15.45 -34.27
N ALA A 850 17.59 15.97 -34.58
CA ALA A 850 16.31 15.39 -34.19
C ALA A 850 16.10 13.96 -34.72
N SER A 851 16.60 13.62 -35.91
CA SER A 851 16.49 12.26 -36.46
C SER A 851 17.41 11.30 -35.71
N LYS A 852 18.65 11.72 -35.44
CA LYS A 852 19.62 10.96 -34.63
C LYS A 852 19.10 10.73 -33.21
N ARG A 853 18.56 11.78 -32.58
CA ARG A 853 17.91 11.74 -31.27
C ARG A 853 16.75 10.74 -31.26
N ALA A 854 15.81 10.87 -32.20
CA ALA A 854 14.64 9.98 -32.30
C ALA A 854 15.03 8.51 -32.51
N SER A 855 16.10 8.23 -33.26
CA SER A 855 16.63 6.87 -33.42
C SER A 855 17.07 6.26 -32.08
N CYS A 856 17.81 7.03 -31.27
CA CYS A 856 18.24 6.60 -29.94
C CYS A 856 17.05 6.43 -28.98
N GLU A 857 16.13 7.39 -28.96
CA GLU A 857 14.92 7.36 -28.17
C GLU A 857 14.02 6.15 -28.51
N ARG A 858 13.85 5.84 -29.79
CA ARG A 858 13.06 4.68 -30.25
C ARG A 858 13.62 3.36 -29.71
N ARG A 859 14.95 3.16 -29.80
CA ARG A 859 15.61 1.95 -29.25
C ARG A 859 15.37 1.83 -27.75
N ALA A 860 15.55 2.94 -27.01
CA ALA A 860 15.30 3.00 -25.57
C ALA A 860 13.84 2.69 -25.23
N LEU A 861 12.88 3.26 -25.97
CA LEU A 861 11.45 3.07 -25.74
C LEU A 861 11.01 1.63 -26.02
N ASN A 862 11.51 1.01 -27.10
CA ASN A 862 11.21 -0.38 -27.43
C ASN A 862 11.80 -1.34 -26.40
N CYS A 863 13.03 -1.10 -25.95
CA CYS A 863 13.63 -1.85 -24.84
C CYS A 863 12.81 -1.71 -23.55
N ALA A 864 12.41 -0.50 -23.17
CA ALA A 864 11.60 -0.26 -21.98
C ALA A 864 10.23 -0.97 -22.04
N LYS A 865 9.53 -0.92 -23.19
CA LYS A 865 8.27 -1.67 -23.38
C LYS A 865 8.49 -3.17 -23.23
N ALA A 866 9.56 -3.71 -23.81
CA ALA A 866 9.88 -5.14 -23.74
C ALA A 866 10.20 -5.58 -22.30
N ILE A 867 11.04 -4.82 -21.58
CA ILE A 867 11.34 -5.10 -20.18
C ILE A 867 10.09 -4.97 -19.32
N LEU A 868 9.29 -3.91 -19.46
CA LEU A 868 8.09 -3.73 -18.63
C LEU A 868 7.16 -4.95 -18.74
N LYS A 869 6.90 -5.45 -19.95
CA LYS A 869 6.01 -6.60 -20.18
C LYS A 869 6.65 -7.95 -19.82
N GLY A 870 7.96 -8.08 -20.04
CA GLY A 870 8.72 -9.32 -19.85
C GLY A 870 9.47 -9.44 -18.52
N ARG A 871 9.46 -8.44 -17.62
CA ARG A 871 10.42 -8.33 -16.51
C ARG A 871 10.53 -9.56 -15.60
N ARG A 872 9.43 -10.27 -15.42
CA ARG A 872 9.34 -11.46 -14.56
C ARG A 872 10.09 -12.68 -15.13
N GLN A 873 10.51 -12.62 -16.39
CA GLN A 873 11.31 -13.66 -17.06
C GLN A 873 12.81 -13.51 -16.79
N PHE A 874 13.26 -12.35 -16.30
CA PHE A 874 14.67 -12.14 -15.97
C PHE A 874 14.99 -12.72 -14.59
N GLU A 875 16.04 -13.52 -14.54
CA GLU A 875 16.58 -14.13 -13.32
C GLU A 875 17.82 -13.39 -12.80
N SER A 876 18.45 -12.54 -13.63
CA SER A 876 19.63 -11.76 -13.25
C SER A 876 19.79 -10.47 -14.05
N ILE A 877 20.53 -9.51 -13.51
CA ILE A 877 20.84 -8.25 -14.20
C ILE A 877 21.68 -8.45 -15.47
N GLY A 878 22.52 -9.50 -15.53
CA GLY A 878 23.28 -9.82 -16.74
C GLY A 878 22.39 -10.23 -17.92
N GLN A 879 21.26 -10.89 -17.67
CA GLN A 879 20.28 -11.15 -18.74
C GLN A 879 19.63 -9.85 -19.24
N VAL A 880 19.45 -8.87 -18.35
CA VAL A 880 18.89 -7.56 -18.71
C VAL A 880 19.88 -6.76 -19.56
N THR A 881 21.16 -6.72 -19.21
CA THR A 881 22.17 -6.01 -20.02
C THR A 881 22.38 -6.65 -21.39
N VAL A 882 22.35 -7.98 -21.50
CA VAL A 882 22.32 -8.69 -22.79
C VAL A 882 21.06 -8.32 -23.59
N HIS A 883 19.90 -8.24 -22.92
CA HIS A 883 18.67 -7.82 -23.58
C HIS A 883 18.76 -6.36 -24.07
N VAL A 884 19.27 -5.43 -23.26
CA VAL A 884 19.53 -4.04 -23.66
C VAL A 884 20.43 -3.98 -24.90
N GLN A 885 21.53 -4.74 -24.92
CA GLN A 885 22.45 -4.83 -26.06
C GLN A 885 21.79 -5.36 -27.34
N SER A 886 20.78 -6.23 -27.23
CA SER A 886 20.10 -6.78 -28.41
C SER A 886 19.38 -5.70 -29.23
N PHE A 887 18.99 -4.58 -28.61
CA PHE A 887 18.37 -3.46 -29.31
C PHE A 887 19.37 -2.58 -30.08
N ASP A 888 20.69 -2.77 -29.94
CA ASP A 888 21.69 -2.04 -30.76
C ASP A 888 21.76 -2.55 -32.21
N ARG A 889 21.16 -3.71 -32.51
CA ARG A 889 21.29 -4.41 -33.81
C ARG A 889 20.10 -4.22 -34.75
N ASP A 890 19.03 -3.59 -34.27
CA ASP A 890 17.81 -3.23 -35.00
C ASP A 890 17.74 -1.70 -35.19
#